data_AF-A0A6N7QK66-F1
#
_entry.id   AF-A0A6N7QK66-F1
#
_cell.length_a   1.000
_cell.length_b   1.000
_cell.length_c   1.000
_cell.angle_alpha   90.00
_cell.angle_beta   90.00
_cell.angle_gamma   90.00
#
_symmetry.space_group_name_H-M   'P 1'
#
loop_
_entity.id
_entity.type
_entity.pdbx_description
1 polymer ?
#
loop_
_entity_poly.entity_id
_entity_poly.type
_entity_poly.pdbx_seq_one_letter_code
_entity_poly.pdbx_strand_id
1 'polypeptide(L)'
;MHVCLLSLFPPHDAAALDTAMAAAQAQGCDHIVLPNPFAQDAQGRLHDPVADDAAGQTQLRHWLQRAQQHGLRVLLDLRIDEIGGGSRLLQEHPHWFRARSSALPDPRAERAAPDIAVGRFASAEEGAGLAQWWSARLVDWLRSGVAGFRVLQPERIPAPLWRTLIDGVHAQAPQARLLAWTPGLGLDALRGLAGAGFDAAFSSLAWWDGRGDWFFDEDSALRALARCVVGTVDAETASDTPLPLPRAQRQRLAAAFGGAWAIAAQDTSTEHGQPTPTQHGSSESDASTPVASLPDANVSLRLRPLLRDGALTAVAVEPLDAAPWLVLLNSDRDHLLPVPGPALLRLLGDSEGLLSDHGEPIQGEQGGTLEAGEVRIYRSLPARPVLTAARARTPAEVAAGEARVCIEAVTPSVDDGRFPVKRTVGDRVCVEADAFCDGHDRIAVALLWRAADARTWSSAPMRALGNDRWRGEFPLQRLGRYEFRIEAWRDVYATTHADLEKKRAAGTLLPVDVQEALAQVEAARSRSRGALATRLKAIANRIARTDDLAEKAQLLLEPDTAEAMARADAKPFRTEYPMTFRVEAERRAAHFASWYELFPRSQSGDLQRHGTFDDVIARLPHIQAMGFDVLYMPPIHPIGEKNRKGRNNAVTAEPGEPGSPYAIGSAEGGHTEVHPELGGLEGFRRLRAAAAEHGLELALDFAIQCAPDHPWLRDHPDWFTWRADGSIPYAENPPKKYQDIVNVDFYASGAVPALWNALRDAVLFWVNEGVTLFRVDNPHTKPFPFWEWLIAEVRGRHPQVVFLSEAFTRPKPMYRLAKVGFSQSYTYFTWRQHKAELQAYIEELNSGAPSECFRPHFFVNTPDINPLFLQHSGRSGHMIRAALATTLSGLWGMYQGFELCEATPLPGKEEYLDSEKYQLRVWPERASGDIVEEITRLNLLRRQHPELQSHLGTRFYVAHNEQVLYFGKFLDEAHLARGRSLVLVAVSLDPHAAQNAQIEVPLWELGLPDHASVAVRDLWDGHDFTWHGKTQHIRLDPSRPFSLWRIRAGVPA
;
A
#
# COMPACT_ATOMS: atom_id res chain seq x y z
N MET A 1 46.28 -10.42 -20.31
CA MET A 1 47.49 -10.68 -19.49
C MET A 1 47.37 -12.06 -18.90
N HIS A 2 48.25 -12.97 -19.29
CA HIS A 2 48.27 -14.37 -18.90
C HIS A 2 49.62 -14.69 -18.24
N VAL A 3 49.60 -15.07 -16.98
CA VAL A 3 50.80 -15.11 -16.13
C VAL A 3 51.15 -16.56 -15.78
N CYS A 4 52.40 -16.97 -16.01
CA CYS A 4 52.93 -18.22 -15.45
C CYS A 4 53.74 -17.92 -14.18
N LEU A 5 53.45 -18.62 -13.09
CA LEU A 5 54.10 -18.48 -11.79
C LEU A 5 55.24 -19.51 -11.68
N LEU A 6 56.49 -19.04 -11.66
CA LEU A 6 57.69 -19.86 -11.54
C LEU A 6 58.43 -19.64 -10.20
N SER A 7 57.75 -19.05 -9.21
CA SER A 7 58.34 -18.57 -7.95
C SER A 7 58.96 -19.63 -7.04
N LEU A 8 58.59 -20.90 -7.22
CA LEU A 8 59.14 -22.04 -6.45
C LEU A 8 60.16 -22.88 -7.24
N PHE A 9 60.46 -22.49 -8.48
CA PHE A 9 61.36 -23.25 -9.34
C PHE A 9 62.82 -22.97 -8.97
N PRO A 10 63.71 -23.98 -8.85
CA PRO A 10 65.09 -23.78 -8.41
C PRO A 10 65.86 -22.87 -9.41
N PRO A 11 66.25 -21.65 -9.01
CA PRO A 11 66.70 -20.59 -9.92
C PRO A 11 68.07 -20.84 -10.59
N HIS A 12 68.79 -21.86 -10.14
CA HIS A 12 70.18 -22.13 -10.54
C HIS A 12 70.33 -23.19 -11.64
N ASP A 13 69.25 -23.87 -12.05
CA ASP A 13 69.27 -24.81 -13.18
C ASP A 13 68.81 -24.14 -14.49
N ALA A 14 69.76 -23.91 -15.38
CA ALA A 14 69.52 -23.27 -16.65
C ALA A 14 68.66 -24.12 -17.60
N ALA A 15 68.78 -25.45 -17.61
CA ALA A 15 68.03 -26.29 -18.54
C ALA A 15 66.56 -26.43 -18.11
N ALA A 16 66.34 -26.53 -16.80
CA ALA A 16 65.01 -26.64 -16.23
C ALA A 16 64.19 -25.35 -16.43
N LEU A 17 64.82 -24.17 -16.26
CA LEU A 17 64.16 -22.88 -16.48
C LEU A 17 63.73 -22.67 -17.94
N ASP A 18 64.54 -23.10 -18.91
CA ASP A 18 64.22 -22.97 -20.34
C ASP A 18 63.03 -23.86 -20.74
N THR A 19 62.96 -25.06 -20.16
CA THR A 19 61.82 -25.98 -20.33
C THR A 19 60.53 -25.38 -19.76
N ALA A 20 60.60 -24.77 -18.57
CA ALA A 20 59.46 -24.11 -17.94
C ALA A 20 58.96 -22.90 -18.77
N MET A 21 59.87 -22.11 -19.36
CA MET A 21 59.52 -21.00 -20.24
C MET A 21 58.82 -21.47 -21.53
N ALA A 22 59.31 -22.54 -22.16
CA ALA A 22 58.66 -23.12 -23.33
C ALA A 22 57.24 -23.65 -23.01
N ALA A 23 57.05 -24.27 -21.85
CA ALA A 23 55.74 -24.72 -21.39
C ALA A 23 54.77 -23.55 -21.13
N ALA A 24 55.26 -22.46 -20.52
CA ALA A 24 54.48 -21.25 -20.30
C ALA A 24 54.01 -20.63 -21.63
N GLN A 25 54.88 -20.57 -22.65
CA GLN A 25 54.53 -20.10 -23.98
C GLN A 25 53.46 -20.97 -24.64
N ALA A 26 53.60 -22.30 -24.56
CA ALA A 26 52.63 -23.25 -25.12
C ALA A 26 51.24 -23.15 -24.45
N GLN A 27 51.19 -22.72 -23.19
CA GLN A 27 49.96 -22.46 -22.45
C GLN A 27 49.36 -21.07 -22.75
N GLY A 28 50.02 -20.25 -23.58
CA GLY A 28 49.55 -18.94 -23.98
C GLY A 28 49.84 -17.82 -22.97
N CYS A 29 50.80 -18.02 -22.06
CA CYS A 29 51.26 -16.97 -21.15
C CYS A 29 52.09 -15.92 -21.89
N ASP A 30 51.89 -14.65 -21.53
CA ASP A 30 52.67 -13.50 -22.03
C ASP A 30 53.65 -12.95 -20.97
N HIS A 31 53.45 -13.31 -19.70
CA HIS A 31 54.32 -12.96 -18.58
C HIS A 31 54.72 -14.19 -17.76
N ILE A 32 55.92 -14.14 -17.17
CA ILE A 32 56.38 -15.10 -16.17
C ILE A 32 56.80 -14.36 -14.91
N VAL A 33 56.51 -14.94 -13.75
CA VAL A 33 56.96 -14.42 -12.44
C VAL A 33 58.10 -15.28 -11.93
N LEU A 34 59.24 -14.65 -11.65
CA LEU A 34 60.44 -15.29 -11.10
C LEU A 34 60.73 -14.75 -9.69
N PRO A 35 61.39 -15.54 -8.82
CA PRO A 35 61.90 -15.03 -7.57
C PRO A 35 62.94 -13.93 -7.86
N ASN A 36 63.14 -13.02 -6.91
CA ASN A 36 64.10 -11.95 -7.10
C ASN A 36 65.55 -12.51 -7.12
N PRO A 37 66.45 -12.06 -8.02
CA PRO A 37 67.78 -12.65 -8.17
C PRO A 37 68.80 -12.16 -7.14
N PHE A 38 68.47 -11.13 -6.34
CA PHE A 38 69.36 -10.57 -5.32
C PHE A 38 69.31 -11.38 -4.01
N ALA A 39 70.37 -11.29 -3.20
CA ALA A 39 70.49 -12.06 -1.97
C ALA A 39 69.25 -11.94 -1.05
N GLN A 40 68.64 -13.09 -0.76
CA GLN A 40 67.43 -13.22 0.06
C GLN A 40 67.56 -14.34 1.08
N ASP A 41 66.74 -14.27 2.12
CA ASP A 41 66.51 -15.40 3.00
C ASP A 41 65.44 -16.36 2.48
N ALA A 42 65.23 -17.46 3.21
CA ALA A 42 64.27 -18.51 2.86
C ALA A 42 62.79 -18.04 2.84
N GLN A 43 62.50 -16.80 3.25
CA GLN A 43 61.16 -16.20 3.20
C GLN A 43 61.06 -15.08 2.13
N GLY A 44 62.05 -15.00 1.24
CA GLY A 44 62.08 -14.04 0.12
C GLY A 44 62.36 -12.60 0.55
N ARG A 45 62.88 -12.37 1.77
CA ARG A 45 63.22 -11.02 2.24
C ARG A 45 64.60 -10.63 1.74
N LEU A 46 64.70 -9.44 1.14
CA LEU A 46 65.95 -8.93 0.60
C LEU A 46 66.93 -8.58 1.74
N HIS A 47 68.14 -9.12 1.70
CA HIS A 47 69.17 -8.83 2.70
C HIS A 47 69.67 -7.39 2.62
N ASP A 48 69.95 -6.89 1.42
CA ASP A 48 70.26 -5.49 1.18
C ASP A 48 69.85 -5.05 -0.24
N PRO A 49 68.78 -4.26 -0.42
CA PRO A 49 68.31 -3.82 -1.73
C PRO A 49 69.20 -2.72 -2.36
N VAL A 50 70.29 -2.31 -1.69
CA VAL A 50 71.17 -1.20 -2.09
C VAL A 50 72.46 -1.67 -2.78
N ALA A 51 72.86 -2.94 -2.61
CA ALA A 51 74.17 -3.41 -3.02
C ALA A 51 74.35 -3.45 -4.56
N ASP A 52 75.54 -3.09 -5.03
CA ASP A 52 76.06 -3.45 -6.36
C ASP A 52 76.31 -4.97 -6.42
N ASP A 53 75.24 -5.75 -6.30
CA ASP A 53 75.26 -7.21 -6.39
C ASP A 53 75.46 -7.61 -7.86
N ALA A 54 76.73 -7.61 -8.28
CA ALA A 54 77.13 -8.00 -9.63
C ALA A 54 76.69 -9.43 -9.99
N ALA A 55 76.54 -10.31 -9.00
CA ALA A 55 76.07 -11.68 -9.22
C ALA A 55 74.56 -11.69 -9.53
N GLY A 56 73.74 -11.04 -8.70
CA GLY A 56 72.30 -10.88 -8.94
C GLY A 56 71.99 -10.15 -10.26
N GLN A 57 72.75 -9.10 -10.60
CA GLN A 57 72.61 -8.40 -11.89
C GLN A 57 72.99 -9.28 -13.10
N THR A 58 73.99 -10.15 -12.95
CA THR A 58 74.38 -11.07 -14.03
C THR A 58 73.34 -12.16 -14.24
N GLN A 59 72.80 -12.72 -13.15
CA GLN A 59 71.71 -13.68 -13.18
C GLN A 59 70.44 -13.07 -13.81
N LEU A 60 70.09 -11.84 -13.43
CA LEU A 60 68.93 -11.14 -13.98
C LEU A 60 69.03 -10.96 -15.50
N ARG A 61 70.19 -10.51 -16.00
CA ARG A 61 70.42 -10.35 -17.45
C ARG A 61 70.27 -11.67 -18.20
N HIS A 62 70.76 -12.77 -17.62
CA HIS A 62 70.63 -14.11 -18.20
C HIS A 62 69.17 -14.57 -18.30
N TRP A 63 68.37 -14.35 -17.24
CA TRP A 63 66.94 -14.65 -17.26
C TRP A 63 66.17 -13.82 -18.27
N LEU A 64 66.46 -12.52 -18.36
CA LEU A 64 65.81 -11.61 -19.30
C LEU A 64 66.09 -11.99 -20.75
N GLN A 65 67.34 -12.32 -21.08
CA GLN A 65 67.72 -12.74 -22.43
C GLN A 65 66.98 -14.02 -22.87
N ARG A 66 66.82 -14.98 -21.95
CA ARG A 66 66.10 -16.23 -22.23
C ARG A 66 64.60 -16.05 -22.34
N ALA A 67 63.98 -15.30 -21.43
CA ALA A 67 62.56 -14.99 -21.52
C ALA A 67 62.23 -14.29 -22.86
N GLN A 68 63.10 -13.39 -23.32
CA GLN A 68 62.97 -12.74 -24.61
C GLN A 68 62.99 -13.72 -25.80
N GLN A 69 63.78 -14.80 -25.74
CA GLN A 69 63.81 -15.85 -26.78
C GLN A 69 62.47 -16.59 -26.90
N HIS A 70 61.72 -16.71 -25.81
CA HIS A 70 60.37 -17.31 -25.77
C HIS A 70 59.24 -16.29 -25.93
N GLY A 71 59.56 -15.00 -26.16
CA GLY A 71 58.56 -13.93 -26.27
C GLY A 71 57.85 -13.57 -24.96
N LEU A 72 58.43 -13.96 -23.82
CA LEU A 72 57.86 -13.77 -22.48
C LEU A 72 58.42 -12.53 -21.80
N ARG A 73 57.59 -11.86 -21.00
CA ARG A 73 57.98 -10.72 -20.16
C ARG A 73 58.22 -11.17 -18.73
N VAL A 74 59.35 -10.77 -18.15
CA VAL A 74 59.72 -11.16 -16.79
C VAL A 74 59.17 -10.16 -15.77
N LEU A 75 58.44 -10.69 -14.79
CA LEU A 75 58.06 -10.02 -13.55
C LEU A 75 58.88 -10.61 -12.41
N LEU A 76 59.29 -9.79 -11.45
CA LEU A 76 60.01 -10.26 -10.26
C LEU A 76 59.10 -10.22 -9.04
N ASP A 77 59.21 -11.23 -8.18
CA ASP A 77 58.60 -11.19 -6.85
C ASP A 77 59.26 -10.10 -6.00
N LEU A 78 58.44 -9.28 -5.36
CA LEU A 78 58.89 -8.11 -4.65
C LEU A 78 58.27 -8.05 -3.26
N ARG A 79 59.13 -7.94 -2.25
CA ARG A 79 58.76 -7.71 -0.86
C ARG A 79 59.50 -6.48 -0.34
N ILE A 80 58.77 -5.43 0.05
CA ILE A 80 59.35 -4.13 0.45
C ILE A 80 59.01 -3.72 1.88
N ASP A 81 58.13 -4.45 2.56
CA ASP A 81 57.71 -4.20 3.94
C ASP A 81 58.83 -4.53 4.95
N GLU A 82 59.69 -5.49 4.62
CA GLU A 82 60.78 -6.00 5.46
C GLU A 82 62.10 -6.04 4.68
N ILE A 83 63.19 -5.67 5.35
CA ILE A 83 64.58 -5.83 4.86
C ILE A 83 65.44 -6.53 5.91
N GLY A 84 66.54 -7.12 5.47
CA GLY A 84 67.52 -7.74 6.35
C GLY A 84 68.12 -6.75 7.36
N GLY A 85 68.34 -7.21 8.58
CA GLY A 85 68.94 -6.47 9.68
C GLY A 85 70.27 -5.77 9.41
N GLY A 86 71.05 -6.31 8.48
CA GLY A 86 72.34 -5.78 8.07
C GLY A 86 72.28 -4.78 6.91
N SER A 87 71.11 -4.46 6.37
CA SER A 87 70.99 -3.62 5.17
C SER A 87 71.59 -2.23 5.36
N ARG A 88 72.30 -1.75 4.35
CA ARG A 88 72.83 -0.39 4.31
C ARG A 88 71.75 0.68 4.40
N LEU A 89 70.56 0.41 3.84
CA LEU A 89 69.41 1.31 3.92
C LEU A 89 68.98 1.54 5.38
N LEU A 90 69.01 0.50 6.21
CA LEU A 90 68.71 0.61 7.64
C LEU A 90 69.77 1.43 8.39
N GLN A 91 71.04 1.29 8.01
CA GLN A 91 72.14 2.02 8.64
C GLN A 91 72.11 3.51 8.31
N GLU A 92 71.79 3.86 7.06
CA GLU A 92 71.73 5.25 6.57
C GLU A 92 70.46 5.95 7.05
N HIS A 93 69.33 5.24 7.13
CA HIS A 93 68.03 5.78 7.53
C HIS A 93 67.34 4.95 8.63
N PRO A 94 67.93 4.86 9.84
CA PRO A 94 67.40 3.98 10.90
C PRO A 94 66.01 4.40 11.40
N HIS A 95 65.67 5.68 11.28
CA HIS A 95 64.36 6.23 11.65
C HIS A 95 63.22 5.73 10.74
N TRP A 96 63.53 5.30 9.50
CA TRP A 96 62.52 4.74 8.59
C TRP A 96 62.02 3.36 8.99
N PHE A 97 62.71 2.66 9.88
CA PHE A 97 62.40 1.28 10.21
C PHE A 97 62.06 1.10 11.69
N ARG A 98 61.36 0.01 11.98
CA ARG A 98 61.20 -0.56 13.31
C ARG A 98 61.96 -1.87 13.35
N ALA A 99 62.99 -1.89 14.20
CA ALA A 99 63.75 -3.08 14.51
C ALA A 99 62.86 -4.16 15.14
N ARG A 100 62.87 -5.37 14.57
CA ARG A 100 62.23 -6.57 15.15
C ARG A 100 63.32 -7.62 15.36
N SER A 101 63.75 -7.78 16.62
CA SER A 101 64.62 -8.90 17.00
C SER A 101 63.75 -10.06 17.46
N SER A 102 64.13 -11.29 17.10
CA SER A 102 63.48 -12.51 17.56
C SER A 102 63.79 -12.84 19.03
N ALA A 103 64.77 -12.17 19.64
CA ALA A 103 65.21 -12.38 21.02
C ALA A 103 64.64 -11.35 22.02
N LEU A 104 64.35 -11.78 23.25
CA LEU A 104 63.93 -10.91 24.36
C LEU A 104 65.08 -9.93 24.73
N PRO A 105 64.83 -8.64 25.01
CA PRO A 105 65.90 -7.69 25.26
C PRO A 105 66.65 -7.99 26.57
N ASP A 106 67.96 -8.25 26.51
CA ASP A 106 68.84 -8.28 27.69
C ASP A 106 69.39 -6.86 27.97
N PRO A 107 69.08 -6.25 29.13
CA PRO A 107 69.51 -4.89 29.47
C PRO A 107 71.01 -4.74 29.77
N ARG A 108 71.82 -5.80 29.70
CA ARG A 108 73.28 -5.77 29.96
C ARG A 108 74.16 -5.87 28.71
N ALA A 109 73.59 -6.08 27.52
CA ALA A 109 74.33 -6.15 26.27
C ALA A 109 74.07 -4.92 25.39
N GLU A 110 75.06 -4.50 24.59
CA GLU A 110 74.81 -3.56 23.49
C GLU A 110 73.74 -4.16 22.57
N ARG A 111 72.75 -3.35 22.15
CA ARG A 111 71.65 -3.81 21.29
C ARG A 111 72.24 -4.40 20.01
N ALA A 112 72.17 -5.72 19.86
CA ALA A 112 72.49 -6.41 18.62
C ALA A 112 71.63 -5.86 17.47
N ALA A 113 72.20 -5.80 16.26
CA ALA A 113 71.45 -5.45 15.07
C ALA A 113 70.22 -6.37 14.95
N PRO A 114 69.02 -5.82 14.68
CA PRO A 114 67.81 -6.63 14.60
C PRO A 114 67.92 -7.64 13.45
N ASP A 115 67.39 -8.85 13.57
CA ASP A 115 67.42 -9.84 12.47
C ASP A 115 66.65 -9.32 11.23
N ILE A 116 65.56 -8.58 11.47
CA ILE A 116 64.65 -8.04 10.46
C ILE A 116 64.30 -6.59 10.83
N ALA A 117 64.27 -5.72 9.81
CA ALA A 117 63.78 -4.36 9.93
C ALA A 117 62.49 -4.18 9.14
N VAL A 118 61.42 -3.75 9.82
CA VAL A 118 60.09 -3.49 9.23
C VAL A 118 59.96 -2.01 8.90
N GLY A 119 59.59 -1.65 7.68
CA GLY A 119 59.41 -0.25 7.27
C GLY A 119 58.26 0.44 8.01
N ARG A 120 58.45 1.71 8.41
CA ARG A 120 57.44 2.54 9.08
C ARG A 120 56.52 3.24 8.07
N PHE A 121 55.89 2.46 7.21
CA PHE A 121 54.97 2.96 6.19
C PHE A 121 53.70 3.63 6.75
N ALA A 122 53.38 3.46 8.04
CA ALA A 122 52.23 4.16 8.64
C ALA A 122 52.53 5.63 9.00
N SER A 123 53.80 6.06 9.02
CA SER A 123 54.17 7.44 9.35
C SER A 123 54.21 8.32 8.11
N ALA A 124 53.68 9.54 8.21
CA ALA A 124 53.55 10.44 7.06
C ALA A 124 54.92 10.86 6.48
N GLU A 125 55.89 11.16 7.35
CA GLU A 125 57.22 11.66 6.93
C GLU A 125 58.15 10.48 6.56
N GLU A 126 58.33 9.52 7.46
CA GLU A 126 59.21 8.36 7.21
C GLU A 126 58.68 7.45 6.09
N GLY A 127 57.36 7.28 6.01
CA GLY A 127 56.72 6.48 4.96
C GLY A 127 56.84 7.12 3.57
N ALA A 128 56.77 8.45 3.47
CA ALA A 128 56.99 9.15 2.20
C ALA A 128 58.44 9.02 1.72
N GLY A 129 59.42 9.14 2.64
CA GLY A 129 60.84 8.91 2.36
C GLY A 129 61.13 7.50 1.86
N LEU A 130 60.58 6.48 2.53
CA LEU A 130 60.68 5.08 2.10
C LEU A 130 60.04 4.84 0.73
N ALA A 131 58.84 5.39 0.50
CA ALA A 131 58.13 5.22 -0.76
C ALA A 131 58.92 5.83 -1.94
N GLN A 132 59.49 7.02 -1.76
CA GLN A 132 60.32 7.67 -2.78
C GLN A 132 61.62 6.89 -3.05
N TRP A 133 62.27 6.40 -2.01
CA TRP A 133 63.49 5.59 -2.14
C TRP A 133 63.23 4.29 -2.92
N TRP A 134 62.18 3.56 -2.53
CA TRP A 134 61.78 2.34 -3.24
C TRP A 134 61.38 2.63 -4.69
N SER A 135 60.64 3.72 -4.95
CA SER A 135 60.28 4.14 -6.30
C SER A 135 61.52 4.29 -7.20
N ALA A 136 62.57 4.96 -6.72
CA ALA A 136 63.83 5.10 -7.46
C ALA A 136 64.51 3.73 -7.72
N ARG A 137 64.57 2.86 -6.70
CA ARG A 137 65.18 1.53 -6.83
C ARG A 137 64.46 0.64 -7.84
N LEU A 138 63.12 0.67 -7.84
CA LEU A 138 62.31 -0.08 -8.79
C LEU A 138 62.53 0.42 -10.22
N VAL A 139 62.66 1.74 -10.42
CA VAL A 139 62.98 2.33 -11.73
C VAL A 139 64.34 1.83 -12.24
N ASP A 140 65.34 1.70 -11.39
CA ASP A 140 66.66 1.17 -11.80
C ASP A 140 66.60 -0.30 -12.24
N TRP A 141 65.81 -1.13 -11.56
CA TRP A 141 65.59 -2.51 -12.00
C TRP A 141 64.77 -2.60 -13.30
N LEU A 142 63.78 -1.72 -13.48
CA LEU A 142 63.03 -1.63 -14.74
C LEU A 142 63.95 -1.23 -15.92
N ARG A 143 64.92 -0.32 -15.71
CA ARG A 143 65.92 0.04 -16.72
C ARG A 143 66.80 -1.14 -17.15
N SER A 144 66.88 -2.20 -16.35
CA SER A 144 67.63 -3.41 -16.68
C SER A 144 66.85 -4.37 -17.61
N GLY A 145 65.58 -4.10 -17.92
CA GLY A 145 64.75 -4.88 -18.86
C GLY A 145 63.61 -5.68 -18.20
N VAL A 146 63.43 -5.57 -16.89
CA VAL A 146 62.29 -6.17 -16.16
C VAL A 146 60.99 -5.49 -16.58
N ALA A 147 59.93 -6.26 -16.79
CA ALA A 147 58.63 -5.72 -17.22
C ALA A 147 57.78 -5.19 -16.05
N GLY A 148 58.11 -5.59 -14.82
CA GLY A 148 57.34 -5.23 -13.65
C GLY A 148 57.61 -6.12 -12.44
N PHE A 149 56.75 -5.99 -11.43
CA PHE A 149 56.90 -6.66 -10.15
C PHE A 149 55.57 -7.24 -9.69
N ARG A 150 55.62 -8.45 -9.13
CA ARG A 150 54.54 -8.99 -8.32
C ARG A 150 54.84 -8.70 -6.85
N VAL A 151 54.05 -7.83 -6.24
CA VAL A 151 54.20 -7.42 -4.86
C VAL A 151 53.58 -8.48 -3.95
N LEU A 152 54.43 -9.06 -3.11
CA LEU A 152 54.05 -9.97 -2.05
C LEU A 152 53.69 -9.16 -0.80
N GLN A 153 52.60 -9.56 -0.11
CA GLN A 153 52.09 -8.91 1.10
C GLN A 153 51.78 -7.40 0.95
N PRO A 154 50.99 -7.01 -0.08
CA PRO A 154 50.67 -5.60 -0.33
C PRO A 154 49.94 -4.92 0.85
N GLU A 155 49.20 -5.67 1.67
CA GLU A 155 48.39 -5.19 2.79
C GLU A 155 49.21 -4.60 3.95
N ARG A 156 50.53 -4.84 3.97
CA ARG A 156 51.44 -4.31 4.98
C ARG A 156 51.72 -2.81 4.83
N ILE A 157 51.33 -2.22 3.70
CA ILE A 157 51.63 -0.83 3.35
C ILE A 157 50.32 -0.09 3.03
N PRO A 158 50.10 1.13 3.58
CA PRO A 158 48.87 1.89 3.34
C PRO A 158 48.71 2.30 1.86
N ALA A 159 47.46 2.26 1.36
CA ALA A 159 47.13 2.61 -0.02
C ALA A 159 47.68 3.98 -0.51
N PRO A 160 47.67 5.08 0.27
CA PRO A 160 48.22 6.36 -0.19
C PRO A 160 49.72 6.32 -0.48
N LEU A 161 50.48 5.48 0.24
CA LEU A 161 51.91 5.32 -0.02
C LEU A 161 52.16 4.42 -1.21
N TRP A 162 51.37 3.35 -1.38
CA TRP A 162 51.39 2.60 -2.63
C TRP A 162 51.10 3.50 -3.83
N ARG A 163 50.09 4.38 -3.71
CA ARG A 163 49.74 5.35 -4.75
C ARG A 163 50.93 6.24 -5.11
N THR A 164 51.59 6.80 -4.10
CA THR A 164 52.77 7.66 -4.29
C THR A 164 53.92 6.90 -4.95
N LEU A 165 54.21 5.67 -4.50
CA LEU A 165 55.27 4.84 -5.04
C LEU A 165 54.99 4.45 -6.50
N ILE A 166 53.78 3.95 -6.77
CA ILE A 166 53.36 3.49 -8.10
C ILE A 166 53.30 4.66 -9.08
N ASP A 167 52.70 5.80 -8.70
CA ASP A 167 52.68 7.00 -9.55
C ASP A 167 54.11 7.48 -9.85
N GLY A 168 55.02 7.41 -8.87
CA GLY A 168 56.44 7.73 -9.05
C GLY A 168 57.16 6.79 -10.02
N VAL A 169 56.85 5.48 -9.98
CA VAL A 169 57.38 4.49 -10.92
C VAL A 169 56.80 4.72 -12.32
N HIS A 170 55.48 4.84 -12.45
CA HIS A 170 54.80 5.04 -13.74
C HIS A 170 55.15 6.38 -14.40
N ALA A 171 55.47 7.42 -13.63
CA ALA A 171 55.96 8.69 -14.19
C ALA A 171 57.26 8.52 -14.99
N GLN A 172 58.11 7.57 -14.61
CA GLN A 172 59.40 7.30 -15.28
C GLN A 172 59.37 6.07 -16.18
N ALA A 173 58.51 5.11 -15.88
CA ALA A 173 58.33 3.86 -16.63
C ALA A 173 56.82 3.54 -16.77
N PRO A 174 56.09 4.23 -17.67
CA PRO A 174 54.63 4.07 -17.81
C PRO A 174 54.18 2.66 -18.23
N GLN A 175 55.09 1.86 -18.78
CA GLN A 175 54.84 0.49 -19.25
C GLN A 175 55.07 -0.57 -18.15
N ALA A 176 55.62 -0.16 -16.99
CA ALA A 176 55.87 -1.08 -15.89
C ALA A 176 54.56 -1.64 -15.33
N ARG A 177 54.57 -2.92 -14.94
CA ARG A 177 53.43 -3.58 -14.31
C ARG A 177 53.70 -3.81 -12.83
N LEU A 178 52.87 -3.26 -11.96
CA LEU A 178 52.89 -3.58 -10.53
C LEU A 178 51.62 -4.36 -10.19
N LEU A 179 51.81 -5.63 -9.84
CA LEU A 179 50.74 -6.59 -9.61
C LEU A 179 50.67 -6.92 -8.11
N ALA A 180 49.52 -6.76 -7.48
CA ALA A 180 49.32 -7.10 -6.07
C ALA A 180 48.97 -8.59 -5.93
N TRP A 181 49.81 -9.36 -5.25
CA TRP A 181 49.45 -10.73 -4.86
C TRP A 181 48.48 -10.69 -3.68
N THR A 182 47.21 -10.95 -3.98
CA THR A 182 46.07 -10.84 -3.09
C THR A 182 45.35 -12.14 -2.68
N PRO A 183 45.61 -13.33 -3.27
CA PRO A 183 44.94 -14.55 -2.85
C PRO A 183 45.12 -14.86 -1.37
N GLY A 184 44.02 -15.23 -0.71
CA GLY A 184 44.00 -15.54 0.72
C GLY A 184 43.96 -14.34 1.67
N LEU A 185 43.96 -13.09 1.16
CA LEU A 185 43.74 -11.91 1.99
C LEU A 185 42.27 -11.77 2.38
N GLY A 186 42.02 -11.33 3.61
CA GLY A 186 40.67 -10.99 4.07
C GLY A 186 40.12 -9.73 3.39
N LEU A 187 38.79 -9.62 3.31
CA LEU A 187 38.11 -8.53 2.61
C LEU A 187 38.49 -7.12 3.11
N ASP A 188 38.73 -6.96 4.40
CA ASP A 188 39.16 -5.68 4.99
C ASP A 188 40.55 -5.26 4.52
N ALA A 189 41.46 -6.22 4.35
CA ALA A 189 42.80 -5.96 3.82
C ALA A 189 42.72 -5.52 2.35
N LEU A 190 41.87 -6.17 1.54
CA LEU A 190 41.64 -5.79 0.14
C LEU A 190 41.04 -4.39 0.02
N ARG A 191 40.03 -4.08 0.84
CA ARG A 191 39.40 -2.74 0.88
C ARG A 191 40.39 -1.66 1.33
N GLY A 192 41.28 -1.98 2.27
CA GLY A 192 42.35 -1.08 2.71
C GLY A 192 43.37 -0.71 1.63
N LEU A 193 43.43 -1.50 0.54
CA LEU A 193 44.27 -1.26 -0.63
C LEU A 193 43.55 -0.56 -1.79
N ALA A 194 42.26 -0.24 -1.64
CA ALA A 194 41.51 0.47 -2.68
C ALA A 194 42.18 1.82 -3.01
N GLY A 195 42.32 2.12 -4.30
CA GLY A 195 43.01 3.34 -4.76
C GLY A 195 44.54 3.32 -4.64
N ALA A 196 45.15 2.19 -4.25
CA ALA A 196 46.61 2.04 -4.21
C ALA A 196 47.28 2.23 -5.58
N GLY A 197 46.56 1.99 -6.69
CA GLY A 197 47.06 2.26 -8.05
C GLY A 197 47.71 1.07 -8.75
N PHE A 198 47.59 -0.15 -8.22
CA PHE A 198 48.13 -1.35 -8.86
C PHE A 198 47.54 -1.59 -10.27
N ASP A 199 48.38 -2.11 -11.17
CA ASP A 199 47.98 -2.44 -12.54
C ASP A 199 47.12 -3.70 -12.59
N ALA A 200 47.39 -4.67 -11.70
CA ALA A 200 46.63 -5.89 -11.59
C ALA A 200 46.59 -6.44 -10.16
N ALA A 201 45.60 -7.26 -9.84
CA ALA A 201 45.50 -8.02 -8.61
C ALA A 201 44.98 -9.43 -8.89
N PHE A 202 45.39 -10.41 -8.09
CA PHE A 202 45.09 -11.82 -8.32
C PHE A 202 43.89 -12.27 -7.47
N SER A 203 42.84 -12.80 -8.09
CA SER A 203 41.67 -13.30 -7.33
C SER A 203 41.92 -14.70 -6.77
N SER A 204 41.14 -15.09 -5.77
CA SER A 204 41.17 -16.43 -5.20
C SER A 204 40.30 -17.43 -5.98
N LEU A 205 40.11 -17.22 -7.29
CA LEU A 205 39.29 -18.08 -8.16
C LEU A 205 39.67 -19.57 -8.05
N ALA A 206 40.95 -19.89 -7.83
CA ALA A 206 41.42 -21.27 -7.73
C ALA A 206 40.72 -22.08 -6.61
N TRP A 207 40.25 -21.39 -5.56
CA TRP A 207 39.59 -21.93 -4.39
C TRP A 207 38.07 -21.73 -4.38
N TRP A 208 37.50 -21.12 -5.43
CA TRP A 208 36.05 -20.95 -5.53
C TRP A 208 35.38 -22.24 -6.01
N ASP A 209 34.37 -22.69 -5.27
CA ASP A 209 33.57 -23.87 -5.55
C ASP A 209 32.42 -23.61 -6.54
N GLY A 210 32.33 -22.38 -7.05
CA GLY A 210 31.25 -21.95 -7.91
C GLY A 210 30.02 -21.45 -7.16
N ARG A 211 29.98 -21.47 -5.82
CA ARG A 211 28.77 -21.12 -5.04
C ARG A 211 29.02 -20.05 -3.99
N GLY A 212 30.21 -20.01 -3.39
CA GLY A 212 30.53 -19.10 -2.29
C GLY A 212 30.34 -17.60 -2.62
N ASP A 213 29.60 -16.88 -1.77
CA ASP A 213 29.38 -15.42 -1.88
C ASP A 213 30.66 -14.59 -1.81
N TRP A 214 31.62 -15.07 -1.00
CA TRP A 214 32.88 -14.40 -0.73
C TRP A 214 33.64 -14.03 -2.01
N PHE A 215 33.45 -14.78 -3.11
CA PHE A 215 34.13 -14.53 -4.37
C PHE A 215 33.66 -13.24 -5.05
N PHE A 216 32.37 -12.91 -4.94
CA PHE A 216 31.84 -11.68 -5.53
C PHE A 216 32.24 -10.45 -4.70
N ASP A 217 32.31 -10.59 -3.37
CA ASP A 217 32.85 -9.56 -2.49
C ASP A 217 34.34 -9.32 -2.74
N GLU A 218 35.11 -10.40 -2.92
CA GLU A 218 36.53 -10.34 -3.28
C GLU A 218 36.71 -9.68 -4.65
N ASP A 219 36.01 -10.13 -5.69
CA ASP A 219 36.09 -9.59 -7.05
C ASP A 219 35.78 -8.09 -7.07
N SER A 220 34.73 -7.66 -6.35
CA SER A 220 34.40 -6.23 -6.18
C SER A 220 35.53 -5.43 -5.52
N ALA A 221 36.12 -5.96 -4.45
CA ALA A 221 37.25 -5.32 -3.76
C ALA A 221 38.51 -5.26 -4.63
N LEU A 222 38.81 -6.32 -5.39
CA LEU A 222 39.95 -6.38 -6.30
C LEU A 222 39.82 -5.40 -7.46
N ARG A 223 38.61 -5.24 -8.02
CA ARG A 223 38.33 -4.26 -9.08
C ARG A 223 38.42 -2.81 -8.58
N ALA A 224 38.16 -2.55 -7.30
CA ALA A 224 38.40 -1.25 -6.68
C ALA A 224 39.90 -0.98 -6.40
N LEU A 225 40.69 -2.05 -6.28
CA LEU A 225 42.11 -2.01 -5.97
C LEU A 225 42.97 -1.86 -7.23
N ALA A 226 42.68 -2.61 -8.29
CA ALA A 226 43.51 -2.69 -9.50
C ALA A 226 42.73 -2.63 -10.82
N ARG A 227 43.45 -2.25 -11.89
CA ARG A 227 42.92 -2.15 -13.26
C ARG A 227 42.71 -3.49 -13.97
N CYS A 228 43.15 -4.60 -13.40
CA CYS A 228 42.97 -5.91 -13.99
C CYS A 228 42.87 -6.95 -12.87
N VAL A 229 41.79 -7.73 -12.88
CA VAL A 229 41.67 -8.88 -11.98
C VAL A 229 42.12 -10.13 -12.73
N VAL A 230 43.16 -10.77 -12.20
CA VAL A 230 43.78 -11.97 -12.76
C VAL A 230 43.23 -13.18 -12.02
N GLY A 231 42.47 -14.03 -12.70
CA GLY A 231 41.95 -15.27 -12.12
C GLY A 231 43.07 -16.27 -11.82
N THR A 232 43.28 -16.62 -10.56
CA THR A 232 44.19 -17.73 -10.23
C THR A 232 43.56 -19.05 -10.66
N VAL A 233 44.24 -19.78 -11.54
CA VAL A 233 43.80 -21.08 -12.03
C VAL A 233 44.47 -22.19 -11.24
N ASP A 234 45.72 -22.03 -10.81
CA ASP A 234 46.43 -23.03 -10.02
C ASP A 234 46.93 -22.43 -8.70
N ALA A 235 47.00 -23.25 -7.65
CA ALA A 235 47.57 -22.84 -6.37
C ALA A 235 49.10 -22.90 -6.44
N GLU A 236 49.79 -21.90 -5.87
CA GLU A 236 51.26 -21.89 -5.83
C GLU A 236 51.84 -22.89 -4.82
N THR A 237 51.08 -23.31 -3.81
CA THR A 237 51.59 -24.22 -2.78
C THR A 237 51.30 -25.67 -3.12
N ALA A 238 52.29 -26.54 -2.89
CA ALA A 238 52.09 -28.00 -2.85
C ALA A 238 51.24 -28.35 -1.61
N SER A 239 49.94 -28.10 -1.69
CA SER A 239 48.97 -28.60 -0.72
C SER A 239 48.41 -29.92 -1.23
N ASP A 240 48.39 -30.95 -0.38
CA ASP A 240 47.74 -32.23 -0.67
C ASP A 240 46.19 -32.11 -0.77
N THR A 241 45.63 -30.92 -0.59
CA THR A 241 44.18 -30.68 -0.66
C THR A 241 43.72 -30.48 -2.10
N PRO A 242 42.77 -31.29 -2.62
CA PRO A 242 42.22 -31.10 -3.96
C PRO A 242 41.51 -29.75 -4.10
N LEU A 243 41.75 -29.04 -5.20
CA LEU A 243 41.04 -27.81 -5.54
C LEU A 243 39.58 -28.12 -5.93
N PRO A 244 38.62 -27.23 -5.62
CA PRO A 244 37.20 -27.57 -5.64
C PRO A 244 36.63 -27.79 -7.05
N LEU A 245 37.18 -27.11 -8.07
CA LEU A 245 36.79 -27.27 -9.47
C LEU A 245 37.97 -27.81 -10.32
N PRO A 246 37.72 -28.66 -11.33
CA PRO A 246 38.72 -29.05 -12.32
C PRO A 246 39.42 -27.86 -12.98
N ARG A 247 40.69 -28.05 -13.36
CA ARG A 247 41.50 -27.00 -13.99
C ARG A 247 40.82 -26.37 -15.22
N ALA A 248 40.23 -27.18 -16.09
CA ALA A 248 39.53 -26.71 -17.28
C ALA A 248 38.35 -25.76 -16.98
N GLN A 249 37.57 -26.04 -15.92
CA GLN A 249 36.47 -25.17 -15.51
C GLN A 249 36.98 -23.84 -14.96
N ARG A 250 38.02 -23.88 -14.13
CA ARG A 250 38.63 -22.66 -13.56
C ARG A 250 39.23 -21.78 -14.64
N GLN A 251 39.85 -22.38 -15.66
CA GLN A 251 40.31 -21.66 -16.86
C GLN A 251 39.14 -21.02 -17.62
N ARG A 252 38.04 -21.76 -17.84
CA ARG A 252 36.88 -21.23 -18.56
C ARG A 252 36.16 -20.13 -17.78
N LEU A 253 36.08 -20.22 -16.46
CA LEU A 253 35.57 -19.15 -15.58
C LEU A 253 36.49 -17.92 -15.61
N ALA A 254 37.81 -18.11 -15.53
CA ALA A 254 38.77 -17.01 -15.61
C ALA A 254 38.67 -16.28 -16.95
N ALA A 255 38.50 -17.03 -18.05
CA ALA A 255 38.23 -16.46 -19.36
C ALA A 255 36.90 -15.68 -19.36
N ALA A 256 35.81 -16.28 -18.89
CA ALA A 256 34.47 -15.69 -18.90
C ALA A 256 34.34 -14.41 -18.04
N PHE A 257 35.08 -14.32 -16.93
CA PHE A 257 35.05 -13.20 -15.98
C PHE A 257 36.02 -12.06 -16.32
N GLY A 258 36.74 -12.16 -17.43
CA GLY A 258 37.54 -11.05 -17.93
C GLY A 258 38.88 -11.39 -18.57
N GLY A 259 39.11 -12.65 -18.95
CA GLY A 259 40.20 -13.04 -19.85
C GLY A 259 41.60 -13.08 -19.26
N ALA A 260 41.88 -12.44 -18.12
CA ALA A 260 43.18 -12.50 -17.46
C ALA A 260 43.25 -13.64 -16.45
N TRP A 261 44.31 -14.46 -16.53
CA TRP A 261 44.47 -15.63 -15.66
C TRP A 261 45.94 -15.92 -15.34
N ALA A 262 46.15 -16.67 -14.26
CA ALA A 262 47.46 -17.11 -13.81
C ALA A 262 47.51 -18.60 -13.50
N ILE A 263 48.54 -19.29 -14.00
CA ILE A 263 48.79 -20.71 -13.77
C ILE A 263 50.17 -20.92 -13.15
N ALA A 264 50.34 -22.01 -12.41
CA ALA A 264 51.63 -22.42 -11.88
C ALA A 264 52.31 -23.39 -12.84
N ALA A 265 53.64 -23.37 -12.92
CA ALA A 265 54.38 -24.39 -13.66
C ALA A 265 54.25 -25.75 -12.96
N GLN A 266 54.02 -26.80 -13.75
CA GLN A 266 54.02 -28.17 -13.25
C GLN A 266 55.45 -28.69 -13.15
N ASP A 267 55.77 -29.34 -12.03
CA ASP A 267 57.05 -29.99 -11.83
C ASP A 267 57.13 -31.20 -12.77
N THR A 268 57.87 -31.07 -13.87
CA THR A 268 58.05 -32.16 -14.85
C THR A 268 59.10 -33.18 -14.37
N SER A 269 59.55 -33.13 -13.12
CA SER A 269 60.63 -33.97 -12.60
C SER A 269 60.19 -35.25 -11.87
N THR A 270 58.91 -35.62 -11.93
CA THR A 270 58.44 -36.92 -11.42
C THR A 270 57.88 -37.83 -12.52
N GLU A 271 58.71 -38.85 -12.81
CA GLU A 271 58.42 -40.17 -13.37
C GLU A 271 58.39 -40.36 -14.90
N HIS A 272 59.48 -40.99 -15.37
CA HIS A 272 59.51 -41.85 -16.55
C HIS A 272 58.44 -42.95 -16.47
N GLY A 273 57.31 -42.73 -17.15
CA GLY A 273 56.33 -43.76 -17.50
C GLY A 273 55.82 -43.50 -18.91
N GLN A 274 55.80 -44.53 -19.76
CA GLN A 274 55.44 -44.43 -21.17
C GLN A 274 54.07 -43.74 -21.42
N PRO A 275 53.87 -43.13 -22.60
CA PRO A 275 52.57 -42.59 -22.99
C PRO A 275 51.60 -43.76 -23.21
N THR A 276 50.70 -44.01 -22.27
CA THR A 276 49.59 -44.95 -22.46
C THR A 276 48.49 -44.25 -23.27
N PRO A 277 48.10 -44.75 -24.46
CA PRO A 277 47.02 -44.18 -25.24
C PRO A 277 45.69 -44.70 -24.71
N THR A 278 44.95 -43.88 -23.97
CA THR A 278 43.53 -44.15 -23.71
C THR A 278 42.66 -43.36 -24.67
N GLN A 279 42.06 -44.14 -25.55
CA GLN A 279 41.14 -43.79 -26.61
C GLN A 279 39.82 -43.20 -26.07
N HIS A 280 39.47 -42.07 -26.69
CA HIS A 280 38.16 -41.74 -27.28
C HIS A 280 36.88 -41.94 -26.45
N GLY A 281 36.32 -40.78 -26.08
CA GLY A 281 34.89 -40.53 -25.99
C GLY A 281 34.61 -39.02 -25.91
N SER A 282 34.52 -38.36 -27.07
CA SER A 282 34.03 -36.98 -27.32
C SER A 282 34.78 -35.76 -26.72
N SER A 283 35.56 -35.15 -27.62
CA SER A 283 35.87 -33.71 -27.80
C SER A 283 36.63 -32.93 -26.70
N GLU A 284 37.93 -33.20 -26.57
CA GLU A 284 38.93 -32.23 -26.09
C GLU A 284 39.27 -31.14 -27.14
N SER A 285 38.40 -30.88 -28.13
CA SER A 285 38.67 -29.93 -29.22
C SER A 285 38.04 -28.54 -29.07
N ASP A 286 37.24 -28.27 -28.02
CA ASP A 286 36.54 -26.98 -27.85
C ASP A 286 36.99 -26.15 -26.64
N ALA A 287 37.99 -26.62 -25.88
CA ALA A 287 38.49 -25.91 -24.70
C ALA A 287 39.38 -24.70 -25.03
N SER A 288 39.75 -24.50 -26.29
CA SER A 288 40.77 -23.51 -26.72
C SER A 288 40.29 -22.49 -27.74
N THR A 289 39.01 -22.46 -28.13
CA THR A 289 38.50 -21.42 -29.04
C THR A 289 38.04 -20.20 -28.23
N PRO A 290 38.70 -19.02 -28.36
CA PRO A 290 38.25 -17.82 -27.68
C PRO A 290 36.86 -17.44 -28.22
N VAL A 291 35.86 -17.42 -27.33
CA VAL A 291 34.52 -16.90 -27.64
C VAL A 291 34.69 -15.49 -28.17
N ALA A 292 34.17 -15.22 -29.37
CA ALA A 292 34.65 -14.22 -30.33
C ALA A 292 34.47 -12.73 -29.94
N SER A 293 34.39 -12.36 -28.66
CA SER A 293 34.63 -11.01 -28.15
C SER A 293 34.41 -11.00 -26.63
N LEU A 294 35.47 -11.29 -25.86
CA LEU A 294 35.57 -10.91 -24.45
C LEU A 294 36.46 -9.67 -24.38
N PRO A 295 36.18 -8.67 -23.54
CA PRO A 295 36.92 -7.42 -23.54
C PRO A 295 38.37 -7.62 -23.07
N ASP A 296 39.33 -7.06 -23.82
CA ASP A 296 40.77 -7.19 -23.58
C ASP A 296 41.26 -6.56 -22.25
N ALA A 297 40.38 -5.85 -21.53
CA ALA A 297 40.61 -5.33 -20.17
C ALA A 297 39.32 -5.43 -19.33
N ASN A 298 39.37 -6.14 -18.20
CA ASN A 298 38.18 -6.46 -17.42
C ASN A 298 37.81 -5.45 -16.33
N VAL A 299 38.51 -4.33 -16.15
CA VAL A 299 38.20 -3.35 -15.08
C VAL A 299 36.78 -2.79 -15.15
N SER A 300 36.22 -2.72 -16.35
CA SER A 300 34.87 -2.22 -16.61
C SER A 300 33.77 -3.25 -16.42
N LEU A 301 34.14 -4.49 -16.08
CA LEU A 301 33.19 -5.58 -15.84
C LEU A 301 32.78 -5.63 -14.38
N ARG A 302 31.49 -5.90 -14.15
CA ARG A 302 30.96 -6.31 -12.84
C ARG A 302 30.44 -7.72 -12.93
N LEU A 303 30.80 -8.55 -11.94
CA LEU A 303 30.22 -9.87 -11.79
C LEU A 303 29.01 -9.76 -10.86
N ARG A 304 27.82 -10.05 -11.39
CA ARG A 304 26.59 -10.06 -10.61
C ARG A 304 26.03 -11.49 -10.54
N PRO A 305 25.96 -12.11 -9.35
CA PRO A 305 25.30 -13.41 -9.22
C PRO A 305 23.79 -13.26 -9.51
N LEU A 306 23.26 -14.11 -10.37
CA LEU A 306 21.84 -14.11 -10.75
C LEU A 306 21.05 -15.22 -10.06
N LEU A 307 21.59 -16.44 -10.09
CA LEU A 307 20.94 -17.63 -9.55
C LEU A 307 21.99 -18.58 -8.98
N ARG A 308 21.69 -19.17 -7.83
CA ARG A 308 22.41 -20.33 -7.29
C ARG A 308 21.38 -21.31 -6.76
N ASP A 309 21.16 -22.39 -7.50
CA ASP A 309 20.18 -23.41 -7.17
C ASP A 309 20.81 -24.79 -7.32
N GLY A 310 20.94 -25.51 -6.21
CA GLY A 310 21.67 -26.78 -6.17
C GLY A 310 23.10 -26.60 -6.70
N ALA A 311 23.43 -27.31 -7.78
CA ALA A 311 24.72 -27.24 -8.47
C ALA A 311 24.76 -26.25 -9.64
N LEU A 312 23.66 -25.55 -9.95
CA LEU A 312 23.63 -24.54 -11.00
C LEU A 312 23.96 -23.16 -10.41
N THR A 313 25.02 -22.54 -10.92
CA THR A 313 25.34 -21.13 -10.67
C THR A 313 25.23 -20.33 -11.96
N ALA A 314 24.53 -19.20 -11.91
CA ALA A 314 24.40 -18.24 -12.99
C ALA A 314 24.97 -16.88 -12.58
N VAL A 315 25.85 -16.33 -13.39
CA VAL A 315 26.51 -15.05 -13.17
C VAL A 315 26.35 -14.16 -14.40
N ALA A 316 25.87 -12.94 -14.22
CA ALA A 316 25.95 -11.90 -15.25
C ALA A 316 27.32 -11.25 -15.19
N VAL A 317 27.93 -11.07 -16.35
CA VAL A 317 29.15 -10.28 -16.52
C VAL A 317 28.76 -9.02 -17.28
N GLU A 318 28.82 -7.89 -16.58
CA GLU A 318 28.22 -6.64 -17.02
C GLU A 318 29.32 -5.65 -17.44
N PRO A 319 29.48 -5.39 -18.76
CA PRO A 319 30.31 -4.29 -19.22
C PRO A 319 29.58 -2.94 -19.06
N LEU A 320 30.35 -1.86 -18.86
CA LEU A 320 29.81 -0.50 -18.66
C LEU A 320 28.93 0.03 -19.81
N ASP A 321 29.25 -0.30 -21.08
CA ASP A 321 28.60 0.29 -22.28
C ASP A 321 28.06 -0.76 -23.27
N ALA A 322 27.84 -2.00 -22.84
CA ALA A 322 27.34 -3.08 -23.71
C ALA A 322 26.38 -4.02 -22.97
N ALA A 323 25.69 -4.88 -23.72
CA ALA A 323 24.80 -5.87 -23.13
C ALA A 323 25.59 -6.88 -22.29
N PRO A 324 25.09 -7.32 -21.13
CA PRO A 324 25.76 -8.30 -20.30
C PRO A 324 25.86 -9.66 -21.01
N TRP A 325 26.79 -10.50 -20.60
CA TRP A 325 26.72 -11.93 -20.95
C TRP A 325 26.47 -12.76 -19.70
N LEU A 326 25.87 -13.92 -19.91
CA LEU A 326 25.50 -14.86 -18.87
C LEU A 326 26.49 -16.01 -18.84
N VAL A 327 27.04 -16.30 -17.67
CA VAL A 327 27.91 -17.45 -17.41
C VAL A 327 27.13 -18.43 -16.54
N LEU A 328 26.95 -19.66 -17.02
CA LEU A 328 26.35 -20.76 -16.27
C LEU A 328 27.43 -21.78 -15.91
N LEU A 329 27.43 -22.24 -14.67
CA LEU A 329 28.32 -23.28 -14.16
C LEU A 329 27.47 -24.40 -13.56
N ASN A 330 27.75 -25.64 -13.96
CA ASN A 330 27.30 -26.84 -13.27
C ASN A 330 28.44 -27.33 -12.38
N SER A 331 28.28 -27.19 -11.07
CA SER A 331 29.26 -27.65 -10.10
C SER A 331 29.11 -29.14 -9.75
N ASP A 332 28.10 -29.84 -10.28
CA ASP A 332 27.93 -31.30 -10.16
C ASP A 332 28.81 -31.99 -11.21
N ARG A 333 29.57 -33.01 -10.78
CA ARG A 333 30.54 -33.71 -11.64
C ARG A 333 29.98 -34.97 -12.30
N ASP A 334 28.79 -35.40 -11.87
CA ASP A 334 28.21 -36.66 -12.28
C ASP A 334 26.87 -36.47 -13.02
N HIS A 335 26.19 -35.34 -12.80
CA HIS A 335 24.83 -35.11 -13.31
C HIS A 335 24.70 -33.89 -14.22
N LEU A 336 23.89 -34.07 -15.26
CA LEU A 336 23.37 -33.00 -16.11
C LEU A 336 22.31 -32.17 -15.36
N LEU A 337 22.32 -30.84 -15.53
CA LEU A 337 21.35 -29.93 -14.91
C LEU A 337 20.47 -29.19 -15.94
N PRO A 338 19.17 -29.00 -15.67
CA PRO A 338 18.30 -28.17 -16.51
C PRO A 338 18.61 -26.67 -16.33
N VAL A 339 18.52 -25.90 -17.41
CA VAL A 339 18.73 -24.45 -17.40
C VAL A 339 17.38 -23.71 -17.41
N PRO A 340 17.08 -22.87 -16.40
CA PRO A 340 15.82 -22.14 -16.33
C PRO A 340 15.87 -20.84 -17.17
N GLY A 341 15.90 -20.98 -18.50
CA GLY A 341 16.08 -19.89 -19.47
C GLY A 341 15.21 -18.64 -19.24
N PRO A 342 13.86 -18.76 -19.12
CA PRO A 342 12.99 -17.60 -18.88
C PRO A 342 13.25 -16.87 -17.55
N ALA A 343 13.63 -17.61 -16.49
CA ALA A 343 13.97 -17.00 -15.20
C ALA A 343 15.30 -16.23 -15.30
N LEU A 344 16.28 -16.80 -15.99
CA LEU A 344 17.58 -16.18 -16.20
C LEU A 344 17.50 -14.90 -17.05
N LEU A 345 16.65 -14.88 -18.08
CA LEU A 345 16.35 -13.66 -18.86
C LEU A 345 15.77 -12.55 -17.98
N ARG A 346 14.85 -12.86 -17.07
CA ARG A 346 14.30 -11.88 -16.12
C ARG A 346 15.37 -11.36 -15.15
N LEU A 347 16.29 -12.22 -14.71
CA LEU A 347 17.34 -11.87 -13.77
C LEU A 347 18.47 -11.04 -14.40
N LEU A 348 18.75 -11.27 -15.69
CA LEU A 348 19.72 -10.48 -16.47
C LEU A 348 19.29 -9.01 -16.55
N GLY A 349 18.02 -8.74 -16.86
CA GLY A 349 17.55 -7.36 -17.09
C GLY A 349 18.09 -6.79 -18.41
N ASP A 350 17.44 -5.72 -18.90
CA ASP A 350 17.81 -4.96 -20.12
C ASP A 350 18.02 -5.78 -21.41
N SER A 351 17.58 -7.04 -21.42
CA SER A 351 17.82 -8.00 -22.50
C SER A 351 16.51 -8.63 -22.99
N GLU A 352 16.29 -8.68 -24.30
CA GLU A 352 15.11 -9.34 -24.90
C GLU A 352 15.38 -10.80 -25.33
N GLY A 353 16.63 -11.25 -25.27
CA GLY A 353 17.00 -12.62 -25.64
C GLY A 353 18.43 -13.00 -25.25
N LEU A 354 18.73 -14.30 -25.33
CA LEU A 354 20.05 -14.89 -25.13
C LEU A 354 20.45 -15.65 -26.40
N LEU A 355 21.71 -15.48 -26.81
CA LEU A 355 22.34 -16.18 -27.92
C LEU A 355 23.45 -17.09 -27.38
N SER A 356 23.54 -18.31 -27.91
CA SER A 356 24.66 -19.22 -27.64
C SER A 356 25.97 -18.71 -28.23
N ASP A 357 27.09 -19.36 -27.89
CA ASP A 357 28.42 -19.08 -28.47
C ASP A 357 28.44 -19.19 -30.01
N HIS A 358 27.50 -19.93 -30.61
CA HIS A 358 27.33 -20.08 -32.06
C HIS A 358 26.33 -19.07 -32.68
N GLY A 359 25.76 -18.16 -31.89
CA GLY A 359 24.82 -17.13 -32.35
C GLY A 359 23.36 -17.60 -32.50
N GLU A 360 23.05 -18.83 -32.06
CA GLU A 360 21.69 -19.37 -32.08
C GLU A 360 20.88 -18.85 -30.87
N PRO A 361 19.65 -18.32 -31.06
CA PRO A 361 18.81 -17.89 -29.96
C PRO A 361 18.33 -19.09 -29.14
N ILE A 362 18.34 -18.96 -27.81
CA ILE A 362 17.69 -19.94 -26.94
C ILE A 362 16.17 -19.84 -27.17
N GLN A 363 15.57 -20.82 -27.84
CA GLN A 363 14.12 -20.88 -28.09
C GLN A 363 13.41 -21.76 -27.04
N GLY A 364 12.31 -21.25 -26.47
CA GLY A 364 11.35 -22.03 -25.67
C GLY A 364 11.44 -21.88 -24.13
N GLU A 365 10.48 -22.48 -23.41
CA GLU A 365 10.41 -22.46 -21.93
C GLU A 365 11.53 -23.26 -21.24
N GLN A 366 12.28 -24.09 -21.98
CA GLN A 366 13.39 -24.89 -21.45
C GLN A 366 14.72 -24.37 -22.02
N GLY A 367 15.60 -23.85 -21.17
CA GLY A 367 16.90 -23.28 -21.56
C GLY A 367 17.97 -24.32 -21.95
N GLY A 368 17.55 -25.53 -22.34
CA GLY A 368 18.41 -26.69 -22.52
C GLY A 368 18.94 -27.24 -21.19
N THR A 369 20.05 -27.98 -21.27
CA THR A 369 20.71 -28.62 -20.14
C THR A 369 22.21 -28.30 -20.15
N LEU A 370 22.83 -28.32 -18.97
CA LEU A 370 24.27 -28.19 -18.75
C LEU A 370 24.83 -29.56 -18.40
N GLU A 371 25.86 -30.02 -19.12
CA GLU A 371 26.58 -31.25 -18.82
C GLU A 371 27.26 -31.20 -17.46
N ALA A 372 27.56 -32.38 -16.91
CA ALA A 372 28.25 -32.50 -15.65
C ALA A 372 29.60 -31.75 -15.70
N GLY A 373 29.77 -30.77 -14.83
CA GLY A 373 30.97 -29.94 -14.80
C GLY A 373 31.09 -28.92 -15.95
N GLU A 374 30.03 -28.61 -16.69
CA GLU A 374 30.10 -27.65 -17.79
C GLU A 374 30.13 -26.18 -17.31
N VAL A 375 30.86 -25.32 -18.03
CA VAL A 375 30.76 -23.86 -17.95
C VAL A 375 30.33 -23.30 -19.30
N ARG A 376 29.11 -22.76 -19.40
CA ARG A 376 28.52 -22.24 -20.65
C ARG A 376 28.35 -20.73 -20.60
N ILE A 377 28.59 -20.06 -21.72
CA ILE A 377 28.48 -18.61 -21.85
C ILE A 377 27.35 -18.30 -22.86
N TYR A 378 26.52 -17.30 -22.56
CA TYR A 378 25.50 -16.78 -23.47
C TYR A 378 25.63 -15.27 -23.63
N ARG A 379 25.56 -14.77 -24.86
CA ARG A 379 25.48 -13.33 -25.14
C ARG A 379 24.04 -12.87 -24.97
N SER A 380 23.80 -11.73 -24.34
CA SER A 380 22.45 -11.15 -24.32
C SER A 380 22.19 -10.20 -25.50
N LEU A 381 20.94 -10.11 -25.92
CA LEU A 381 20.45 -9.13 -26.90
C LEU A 381 19.82 -7.96 -26.15
N PRO A 382 20.28 -6.70 -26.36
CA PRO A 382 19.69 -5.53 -25.72
C PRO A 382 18.19 -5.45 -26.00
N ALA A 383 17.39 -5.16 -24.97
CA ALA A 383 15.97 -4.94 -25.13
C ALA A 383 15.72 -3.74 -26.06
N ARG A 384 14.90 -3.94 -27.10
CA ARG A 384 14.48 -2.84 -27.96
C ARG A 384 13.62 -1.85 -27.15
N PRO A 385 13.90 -0.54 -27.22
CA PRO A 385 13.11 0.45 -26.50
C PRO A 385 11.69 0.48 -27.04
N VAL A 386 10.70 0.56 -26.15
CA VAL A 386 9.32 0.87 -26.54
C VAL A 386 9.27 2.36 -26.87
N LEU A 387 9.46 2.67 -28.15
CA LEU A 387 9.28 4.02 -28.66
C LEU A 387 7.78 4.25 -28.82
N THR A 388 7.20 5.16 -28.04
CA THR A 388 5.85 5.63 -28.30
C THR A 388 5.83 6.26 -29.68
N ALA A 389 4.88 5.84 -30.53
CA ALA A 389 4.62 6.54 -31.78
C ALA A 389 4.44 8.02 -31.44
N ALA A 390 4.99 8.93 -32.26
CA ALA A 390 4.91 10.38 -32.09
C ALA A 390 3.46 10.91 -32.25
N ARG A 391 2.48 10.29 -31.60
CA ARG A 391 1.15 10.82 -31.39
C ARG A 391 1.32 12.05 -30.51
N ALA A 392 1.17 13.19 -31.19
CA ALA A 392 1.10 14.54 -30.66
C ALA A 392 2.24 14.86 -29.67
N ARG A 393 3.37 15.37 -30.16
CA ARG A 393 4.12 16.35 -29.35
C ARG A 393 3.11 17.44 -29.03
N THR A 394 2.56 17.43 -27.82
CA THR A 394 1.78 18.54 -27.29
C THR A 394 2.66 19.78 -27.49
N PRO A 395 2.29 20.73 -28.36
CA PRO A 395 3.11 21.91 -28.59
C PRO A 395 3.43 22.55 -27.24
N ALA A 396 4.63 23.12 -27.07
CA ALA A 396 5.02 23.72 -25.80
C ALA A 396 4.00 24.77 -25.32
N GLU A 397 3.31 25.44 -26.25
CA GLU A 397 2.20 26.36 -26.00
C GLU A 397 0.98 25.69 -25.35
N VAL A 398 0.64 24.46 -25.77
CA VAL A 398 -0.44 23.67 -25.17
C VAL A 398 0.01 23.16 -23.79
N ALA A 399 1.25 22.69 -23.66
CA ALA A 399 1.80 22.25 -22.38
C ALA A 399 1.91 23.41 -21.35
N ALA A 400 2.21 24.62 -21.80
CA ALA A 400 2.23 25.82 -20.97
C ALA A 400 0.83 26.31 -20.55
N GLY A 401 -0.22 25.85 -21.24
CA GLY A 401 -1.62 26.09 -20.88
C GLY A 401 -2.20 25.06 -19.91
N GLU A 402 -1.46 23.99 -19.60
CA GLU A 402 -1.87 22.99 -18.61
C GLU A 402 -1.89 23.56 -17.18
N ALA A 403 -2.66 22.91 -16.31
CA ALA A 403 -2.77 23.30 -14.92
C ALA A 403 -1.41 23.20 -14.22
N ARG A 404 -0.87 24.34 -13.77
CA ARG A 404 0.41 24.40 -13.04
C ARG A 404 0.25 24.09 -11.55
N VAL A 405 -0.85 24.51 -10.94
CA VAL A 405 -1.18 24.15 -9.56
C VAL A 405 -1.97 22.84 -9.59
N CYS A 406 -1.46 21.83 -8.88
CA CYS A 406 -2.07 20.51 -8.78
C CYS A 406 -3.13 20.51 -7.68
N ILE A 407 -4.24 19.81 -7.94
CA ILE A 407 -5.29 19.53 -6.94
C ILE A 407 -5.63 18.04 -7.06
N GLU A 408 -5.46 17.30 -5.97
CA GLU A 408 -5.54 15.84 -5.93
C GLU A 408 -6.23 15.35 -4.64
N ALA A 409 -6.52 14.05 -4.58
CA ALA A 409 -7.01 13.34 -3.38
C ALA A 409 -8.17 14.04 -2.64
N VAL A 410 -9.16 14.54 -3.40
CA VAL A 410 -10.31 15.25 -2.85
C VAL A 410 -11.22 14.32 -2.05
N THR A 411 -11.52 14.68 -0.80
CA THR A 411 -12.49 14.00 0.07
C THR A 411 -13.50 14.99 0.66
N PRO A 412 -14.72 14.56 1.02
CA PRO A 412 -15.26 13.22 0.84
C PRO A 412 -15.64 12.96 -0.63
N SER A 413 -15.51 11.71 -1.06
CA SER A 413 -15.77 11.30 -2.43
C SER A 413 -16.26 9.87 -2.49
N VAL A 414 -17.17 9.58 -3.42
CA VAL A 414 -17.63 8.22 -3.72
C VAL A 414 -17.45 7.97 -5.21
N ASP A 415 -16.59 7.00 -5.54
CA ASP A 415 -16.17 6.67 -6.90
C ASP A 415 -15.72 7.93 -7.67
N ASP A 416 -14.76 8.66 -7.10
CA ASP A 416 -14.16 9.88 -7.67
C ASP A 416 -15.18 10.98 -8.01
N GLY A 417 -16.17 11.18 -7.13
CA GLY A 417 -17.23 12.19 -7.28
C GLY A 417 -18.38 11.78 -8.22
N ARG A 418 -18.36 10.54 -8.73
CA ARG A 418 -19.45 10.00 -9.56
C ARG A 418 -20.77 9.91 -8.80
N PHE A 419 -20.73 9.60 -7.50
CA PHE A 419 -21.93 9.53 -6.65
C PHE A 419 -21.90 10.57 -5.56
N PRO A 420 -23.08 11.08 -5.14
CA PRO A 420 -23.12 12.01 -4.04
C PRO A 420 -22.77 11.31 -2.71
N VAL A 421 -22.02 12.01 -1.88
CA VAL A 421 -21.91 11.66 -0.45
C VAL A 421 -23.21 12.06 0.24
N LYS A 422 -23.57 11.41 1.34
CA LYS A 422 -24.82 11.67 2.07
C LYS A 422 -24.54 12.27 3.43
N ARG A 423 -25.31 13.28 3.78
CA ARG A 423 -25.25 13.99 5.07
C ARG A 423 -26.65 14.36 5.52
N THR A 424 -26.76 14.88 6.73
CA THR A 424 -27.99 15.40 7.29
C THR A 424 -27.99 16.93 7.21
N VAL A 425 -29.15 17.54 6.97
CA VAL A 425 -29.30 18.99 7.10
C VAL A 425 -28.89 19.44 8.51
N GLY A 426 -28.12 20.52 8.59
CA GLY A 426 -27.46 20.98 9.82
C GLY A 426 -26.00 20.53 9.94
N ASP A 427 -25.59 19.49 9.20
CA ASP A 427 -24.20 19.04 9.20
C ASP A 427 -23.27 20.06 8.52
N ARG A 428 -21.98 19.98 8.88
CA ARG A 428 -20.90 20.63 8.14
C ARG A 428 -20.17 19.59 7.30
N VAL A 429 -20.03 19.86 6.01
CA VAL A 429 -19.23 19.01 5.12
C VAL A 429 -17.78 19.46 5.24
N CYS A 430 -16.93 18.60 5.81
CA CYS A 430 -15.49 18.80 5.86
C CYS A 430 -14.88 18.29 4.54
N VAL A 431 -14.38 19.22 3.73
CA VAL A 431 -13.73 18.92 2.46
C VAL A 431 -12.23 19.06 2.63
N GLU A 432 -11.49 18.09 2.11
CA GLU A 432 -10.05 18.12 2.08
C GLU A 432 -9.50 17.77 0.70
N ALA A 433 -8.31 18.29 0.40
CA ALA A 433 -7.60 17.99 -0.84
C ALA A 433 -6.10 18.21 -0.68
N ASP A 434 -5.34 17.52 -1.51
CA ASP A 434 -3.91 17.78 -1.65
C ASP A 434 -3.75 18.84 -2.72
N ALA A 435 -3.05 19.93 -2.42
CA ALA A 435 -2.82 21.00 -3.38
C ALA A 435 -1.41 21.56 -3.21
N PHE A 436 -0.68 21.61 -4.33
CA PHE A 436 0.73 21.98 -4.39
C PHE A 436 1.08 22.54 -5.78
N CYS A 437 2.25 23.17 -5.90
CA CYS A 437 2.78 23.72 -7.14
C CYS A 437 4.30 23.43 -7.19
N ASP A 438 4.91 23.48 -8.38
CA ASP A 438 6.36 23.43 -8.51
C ASP A 438 7.04 24.62 -7.80
N GLY A 439 8.28 24.43 -7.35
CA GLY A 439 9.07 25.46 -6.67
C GLY A 439 8.76 25.60 -5.18
N HIS A 440 8.92 26.81 -4.65
CA HIS A 440 8.80 27.11 -3.21
C HIS A 440 7.76 28.22 -2.93
N ASP A 441 7.02 28.63 -3.97
CA ASP A 441 6.00 29.67 -3.87
C ASP A 441 4.84 29.17 -2.98
N ARG A 442 4.20 30.10 -2.28
CA ARG A 442 2.97 29.82 -1.54
C ARG A 442 1.80 29.73 -2.51
N ILE A 443 0.84 28.87 -2.17
CA ILE A 443 -0.45 28.76 -2.86
C ILE A 443 -1.57 29.15 -1.91
N ALA A 444 -2.71 29.52 -2.50
CA ALA A 444 -3.97 29.62 -1.79
C ALA A 444 -4.96 28.63 -2.41
N VAL A 445 -5.82 28.07 -1.56
CA VAL A 445 -6.82 27.08 -1.94
C VAL A 445 -8.16 27.55 -1.42
N ALA A 446 -9.21 27.44 -2.23
CA ALA A 446 -10.57 27.77 -1.82
C ALA A 446 -11.55 26.66 -2.15
N LEU A 447 -12.49 26.49 -1.22
CA LEU A 447 -13.66 25.63 -1.37
C LEU A 447 -14.81 26.46 -1.91
N LEU A 448 -15.38 26.00 -3.03
CA LEU A 448 -16.58 26.56 -3.64
C LEU A 448 -17.74 25.61 -3.37
N TRP A 449 -18.90 26.13 -2.95
CA TRP A 449 -20.10 25.30 -2.80
C TRP A 449 -21.39 26.06 -3.14
N ARG A 450 -22.46 25.32 -3.44
CA ARG A 450 -23.82 25.86 -3.62
C ARG A 450 -24.88 24.78 -3.43
N ALA A 451 -26.12 25.19 -3.17
CA ALA A 451 -27.27 24.32 -3.41
C ALA A 451 -27.48 24.17 -4.93
N ALA A 452 -27.98 23.02 -5.39
CA ALA A 452 -28.12 22.73 -6.83
C ALA A 452 -29.05 23.70 -7.57
N ASP A 453 -29.99 24.33 -6.86
CA ASP A 453 -30.90 25.35 -7.40
C ASP A 453 -30.32 26.78 -7.38
N ALA A 454 -29.18 26.98 -6.72
CA ALA A 454 -28.55 28.29 -6.60
C ALA A 454 -27.71 28.63 -7.84
N ARG A 455 -27.87 29.87 -8.33
CA ARG A 455 -27.11 30.36 -9.50
C ARG A 455 -25.66 30.71 -9.18
N THR A 456 -25.38 31.12 -7.94
CA THR A 456 -24.07 31.63 -7.52
C THR A 456 -23.38 30.65 -6.57
N TRP A 457 -22.06 30.52 -6.71
CA TRP A 457 -21.21 29.78 -5.79
C TRP A 457 -20.86 30.64 -4.57
N SER A 458 -20.94 30.06 -3.38
CA SER A 458 -20.25 30.55 -2.20
C SER A 458 -18.80 30.08 -2.23
N SER A 459 -17.90 30.82 -1.59
CA SER A 459 -16.46 30.51 -1.55
C SER A 459 -15.89 30.77 -0.16
N ALA A 460 -14.99 29.91 0.30
CA ALA A 460 -14.21 30.13 1.52
C ALA A 460 -12.77 29.62 1.33
N PRO A 461 -11.76 30.28 1.93
CA PRO A 461 -10.40 29.78 1.91
C PRO A 461 -10.31 28.45 2.68
N MET A 462 -9.48 27.53 2.18
CA MET A 462 -9.11 26.31 2.90
C MET A 462 -7.85 26.57 3.74
N ARG A 463 -7.76 25.87 4.87
CA ARG A 463 -6.62 25.94 5.79
C ARG A 463 -5.66 24.79 5.52
N ALA A 464 -4.36 25.09 5.42
CA ALA A 464 -3.32 24.07 5.37
C ALA A 464 -3.26 23.25 6.68
N LEU A 465 -3.16 21.93 6.56
CA LEU A 465 -2.97 20.97 7.65
C LEU A 465 -1.52 20.47 7.74
N GLY A 466 -0.68 20.81 6.74
CA GLY A 466 0.69 20.30 6.58
C GLY A 466 0.76 19.24 5.47
N ASN A 467 1.97 19.00 4.96
CA ASN A 467 2.23 18.05 3.86
C ASN A 467 1.27 18.25 2.67
N ASP A 468 1.10 19.52 2.26
CA ASP A 468 0.23 19.93 1.14
C ASP A 468 -1.25 19.56 1.26
N ARG A 469 -1.69 19.12 2.44
CA ARG A 469 -3.10 18.84 2.73
C ARG A 469 -3.84 20.10 3.15
N TRP A 470 -5.01 20.35 2.57
CA TRP A 470 -5.85 21.50 2.85
C TRP A 470 -7.23 21.05 3.33
N ARG A 471 -7.88 21.86 4.19
CA ARG A 471 -9.23 21.61 4.70
C ARG A 471 -10.11 22.86 4.64
N GLY A 472 -11.31 22.71 4.12
CA GLY A 472 -12.39 23.70 4.18
C GLY A 472 -13.68 23.05 4.65
N GLU A 473 -14.65 23.86 5.07
CA GLU A 473 -15.94 23.35 5.51
C GLU A 473 -17.08 24.25 5.06
N PHE A 474 -18.23 23.66 4.73
CA PHE A 474 -19.46 24.41 4.49
C PHE A 474 -20.68 23.77 5.16
N PRO A 475 -21.66 24.58 5.63
CA PRO A 475 -22.86 24.07 6.26
C PRO A 475 -23.93 23.65 5.25
N LEU A 476 -24.68 22.60 5.57
CA LEU A 476 -25.87 22.18 4.82
C LEU A 476 -27.11 22.78 5.46
N GLN A 477 -27.64 23.87 4.90
CA GLN A 477 -28.71 24.66 5.53
C GLN A 477 -30.13 24.29 5.08
N ARG A 478 -30.25 23.54 3.99
CA ARG A 478 -31.52 23.17 3.33
C ARG A 478 -31.47 21.70 2.94
N LEU A 479 -32.63 21.05 2.86
CA LEU A 479 -32.77 19.71 2.29
C LEU A 479 -32.51 19.73 0.78
N GLY A 480 -31.91 18.67 0.26
CA GLY A 480 -31.67 18.45 -1.18
C GLY A 480 -30.20 18.43 -1.56
N ARG A 481 -29.94 18.53 -2.86
CA ARG A 481 -28.61 18.37 -3.44
C ARG A 481 -27.78 19.65 -3.33
N TYR A 482 -26.53 19.49 -2.92
CA TYR A 482 -25.47 20.50 -2.98
C TYR A 482 -24.37 20.05 -3.92
N GLU A 483 -23.62 21.03 -4.40
CA GLU A 483 -22.44 20.84 -5.22
C GLU A 483 -21.25 21.55 -4.56
N PHE A 484 -20.06 20.96 -4.67
CA PHE A 484 -18.81 21.62 -4.26
C PHE A 484 -17.67 21.38 -5.25
N ARG A 485 -16.71 22.31 -5.25
CA ARG A 485 -15.49 22.30 -6.06
C ARG A 485 -14.34 22.88 -5.26
N ILE A 486 -13.12 22.59 -5.71
CA ILE A 486 -11.91 23.17 -5.15
C ILE A 486 -11.19 23.92 -6.26
N GLU A 487 -10.71 25.09 -5.91
CA GLU A 487 -9.79 25.87 -6.73
C GLU A 487 -8.51 26.17 -5.95
N ALA A 488 -7.40 26.25 -6.66
CA ALA A 488 -6.11 26.61 -6.10
C ALA A 488 -5.36 27.50 -7.08
N TRP A 489 -4.53 28.40 -6.56
CA TRP A 489 -3.72 29.31 -7.35
C TRP A 489 -2.44 29.68 -6.61
N ARG A 490 -1.45 30.21 -7.34
CA ARG A 490 -0.23 30.74 -6.73
C ARG A 490 -0.56 32.05 -6.01
N ASP A 491 -0.31 32.11 -4.70
CA ASP A 491 -0.49 33.32 -3.91
C ASP A 491 0.83 34.12 -3.91
N VAL A 492 0.87 35.11 -4.79
CA VAL A 492 2.07 35.95 -5.01
C VAL A 492 2.39 36.77 -3.77
N TYR A 493 1.37 37.35 -3.12
CA TYR A 493 1.61 38.20 -1.97
C TYR A 493 1.98 37.38 -0.73
N ALA A 494 1.35 36.22 -0.50
CA ALA A 494 1.73 35.34 0.60
C ALA A 494 3.16 34.80 0.44
N THR A 495 3.61 34.60 -0.79
CA THR A 495 5.02 34.25 -1.08
C THR A 495 5.94 35.40 -0.67
N THR A 496 5.70 36.60 -1.20
CA THR A 496 6.50 37.79 -0.87
C THR A 496 6.45 38.13 0.62
N HIS A 497 5.30 37.96 1.27
CA HIS A 497 5.11 38.14 2.71
C HIS A 497 6.01 37.18 3.50
N ALA A 498 5.98 35.87 3.18
CA ALA A 498 6.82 34.89 3.87
C ALA A 498 8.33 35.13 3.66
N ASP A 499 8.73 35.55 2.47
CA ASP A 499 10.14 35.87 2.19
C ASP A 499 10.59 37.15 2.91
N LEU A 500 9.73 38.17 2.95
CA LEU A 500 9.96 39.42 3.66
C LEU A 500 10.08 39.16 5.17
N GLU A 501 9.24 38.28 5.74
CA GLU A 501 9.30 37.88 7.15
C GLU A 501 10.63 37.18 7.48
N LYS A 502 11.05 36.20 6.67
CA LYS A 502 12.33 35.49 6.85
C LYS A 502 13.52 36.43 6.77
N LYS A 503 13.58 37.31 5.76
CA LYS A 503 14.67 38.28 5.57
C LYS A 503 14.73 39.27 6.74
N ARG A 504 13.58 39.75 7.20
CA ARG A 504 13.53 40.62 8.37
C ARG A 504 14.00 39.91 9.64
N ALA A 505 13.55 38.69 9.89
CA ALA A 505 13.96 37.90 11.06
C ALA A 505 15.47 37.59 11.04
N ALA A 506 16.05 37.40 9.87
CA ALA A 506 17.48 37.17 9.68
C ALA A 506 18.33 38.46 9.71
N GLY A 507 17.71 39.64 9.78
CA GLY A 507 18.42 40.92 9.71
C GLY A 507 19.04 41.23 8.34
N THR A 508 18.56 40.59 7.27
CA THR A 508 19.07 40.72 5.89
C THR A 508 18.15 41.49 4.96
N LEU A 509 17.21 42.26 5.53
CA LEU A 509 16.21 43.03 4.81
C LEU A 509 16.86 44.14 3.94
N LEU A 510 16.52 44.19 2.65
CA LEU A 510 16.97 45.20 1.71
C LEU A 510 15.83 46.16 1.30
N PRO A 511 16.14 47.40 0.88
CA PRO A 511 15.11 48.33 0.39
C PRO A 511 14.26 47.79 -0.77
N VAL A 512 14.86 46.97 -1.64
CA VAL A 512 14.18 46.37 -2.80
C VAL A 512 13.07 45.40 -2.37
N ASP A 513 13.24 44.67 -1.26
CA ASP A 513 12.25 43.70 -0.77
C ASP A 513 10.93 44.39 -0.38
N VAL A 514 11.03 45.56 0.26
CA VAL A 514 9.89 46.39 0.64
C VAL A 514 9.25 47.06 -0.58
N GLN A 515 10.07 47.48 -1.56
CA GLN A 515 9.57 48.06 -2.80
C GLN A 515 8.76 47.06 -3.63
N GLU A 516 9.21 45.81 -3.74
CA GLU A 516 8.49 44.73 -4.43
C GLU A 516 7.14 44.45 -3.78
N ALA A 517 7.10 44.30 -2.46
CA ALA A 517 5.86 44.08 -1.72
C ALA A 517 4.88 45.28 -1.85
N LEU A 518 5.38 46.52 -1.78
CA LEU A 518 4.55 47.72 -1.95
C LEU A 518 4.01 47.83 -3.39
N ALA A 519 4.79 47.47 -4.40
CA ALA A 519 4.35 47.44 -5.79
C ALA A 519 3.18 46.45 -5.98
N GLN A 520 3.22 45.30 -5.29
CA GLN A 520 2.11 44.36 -5.31
C GLN A 520 0.85 44.94 -4.65
N VAL A 521 0.97 45.64 -3.52
CA VAL A 521 -0.16 46.33 -2.87
C VAL A 521 -0.78 47.38 -3.79
N GLU A 522 0.04 48.17 -4.48
CA GLU A 522 -0.43 49.18 -5.42
C GLU A 522 -1.09 48.56 -6.66
N ALA A 523 -0.54 47.46 -7.17
CA ALA A 523 -1.15 46.69 -8.25
C ALA A 523 -2.51 46.11 -7.83
N ALA A 524 -2.62 45.53 -6.63
CA ALA A 524 -3.89 45.06 -6.07
C ALA A 524 -4.91 46.19 -5.87
N ARG A 525 -4.46 47.36 -5.40
CA ARG A 525 -5.28 48.57 -5.27
C ARG A 525 -5.85 48.99 -6.62
N SER A 526 -5.03 48.98 -7.68
CA SER A 526 -5.43 49.39 -9.04
C SER A 526 -6.52 48.50 -9.65
N ARG A 527 -6.51 47.20 -9.33
CA ARG A 527 -7.49 46.22 -9.80
C ARG A 527 -8.76 46.15 -8.93
N SER A 528 -8.67 46.59 -7.68
CA SER A 528 -9.77 46.56 -6.72
C SER A 528 -10.78 47.70 -6.94
N ARG A 529 -12.02 47.52 -6.45
CA ARG A 529 -13.08 48.54 -6.46
C ARG A 529 -13.74 48.69 -5.08
N GLY A 530 -14.48 49.77 -4.88
CA GLY A 530 -15.29 50.01 -3.68
C GLY A 530 -14.47 50.01 -2.38
N ALA A 531 -15.02 49.43 -1.31
CA ALA A 531 -14.41 49.43 0.03
C ALA A 531 -13.00 48.80 0.06
N LEU A 532 -12.75 47.77 -0.75
CA LEU A 532 -11.44 47.10 -0.80
C LEU A 532 -10.35 48.02 -1.38
N ALA A 533 -10.66 48.76 -2.45
CA ALA A 533 -9.74 49.74 -3.03
C ALA A 533 -9.40 50.86 -2.03
N THR A 534 -10.41 51.32 -1.25
CA THR A 534 -10.21 52.31 -0.19
C THR A 534 -9.32 51.77 0.94
N ARG A 535 -9.55 50.53 1.38
CA ARG A 535 -8.72 49.86 2.40
C ARG A 535 -7.26 49.74 1.94
N LEU A 536 -7.03 49.22 0.73
CA LEU A 536 -5.69 49.10 0.15
C LEU A 536 -4.99 50.46 -0.04
N LYS A 537 -5.74 51.50 -0.43
CA LYS A 537 -5.20 52.87 -0.52
C LYS A 537 -4.76 53.40 0.84
N ALA A 538 -5.53 53.14 1.90
CA ALA A 538 -5.17 53.55 3.26
C ALA A 538 -3.90 52.83 3.73
N ILE A 539 -3.80 51.52 3.48
CA ILE A 539 -2.60 50.71 3.77
C ILE A 539 -1.38 51.27 3.04
N ALA A 540 -1.47 51.46 1.72
CA ALA A 540 -0.37 51.99 0.90
C ALA A 540 0.08 53.39 1.38
N ASN A 541 -0.87 54.28 1.70
CA ASN A 541 -0.56 55.63 2.22
C ASN A 541 0.12 55.58 3.59
N ARG A 542 -0.26 54.63 4.45
CA ARG A 542 0.36 54.45 5.77
C ARG A 542 1.81 54.01 5.62
N ILE A 543 2.07 53.02 4.75
CA ILE A 543 3.43 52.55 4.44
C ILE A 543 4.28 53.67 3.83
N ALA A 544 3.71 54.48 2.93
CA ALA A 544 4.41 55.58 2.27
C ALA A 544 4.81 56.73 3.22
N ARG A 545 4.12 56.90 4.35
CA ARG A 545 4.39 57.95 5.35
C ARG A 545 5.44 57.54 6.40
N THR A 546 5.77 56.26 6.46
CA THR A 546 6.85 55.75 7.32
C THR A 546 8.18 55.95 6.61
N ASP A 547 9.25 56.31 7.32
CA ASP A 547 10.59 56.44 6.73
C ASP A 547 11.49 55.23 7.02
N ASP A 548 11.30 54.60 8.19
CA ASP A 548 12.08 53.42 8.60
C ASP A 548 11.73 52.16 7.78
N LEU A 549 12.76 51.44 7.33
CA LEU A 549 12.61 50.27 6.46
C LEU A 549 11.98 49.08 7.20
N ALA A 550 12.38 48.85 8.45
CA ALA A 550 11.88 47.73 9.24
C ALA A 550 10.41 47.93 9.63
N GLU A 551 10.01 49.17 9.93
CA GLU A 551 8.63 49.56 10.21
C GLU A 551 7.75 49.44 8.95
N LYS A 552 8.23 49.83 7.77
CA LYS A 552 7.51 49.56 6.50
C LYS A 552 7.28 48.06 6.28
N ALA A 553 8.31 47.25 6.49
CA ALA A 553 8.18 45.79 6.38
C ALA A 553 7.18 45.24 7.40
N GLN A 554 7.16 45.74 8.65
CA GLN A 554 6.16 45.36 9.64
C GLN A 554 4.73 45.68 9.18
N LEU A 555 4.49 46.86 8.61
CA LEU A 555 3.17 47.24 8.08
C LEU A 555 2.71 46.35 6.91
N LEU A 556 3.64 45.93 6.05
CA LEU A 556 3.37 44.96 4.96
C LEU A 556 3.05 43.56 5.49
N LEU A 557 3.66 43.19 6.62
CA LEU A 557 3.47 41.89 7.27
C LEU A 557 2.23 41.84 8.17
N GLU A 558 1.55 42.97 8.43
CA GLU A 558 0.36 43.02 9.28
C GLU A 558 -0.78 42.13 8.77
N PRO A 559 -1.56 41.50 9.68
CA PRO A 559 -2.72 40.70 9.31
C PRO A 559 -3.75 41.45 8.46
N ASP A 560 -3.96 42.74 8.72
CA ASP A 560 -4.90 43.59 7.95
C ASP A 560 -4.46 43.72 6.47
N THR A 561 -3.15 43.90 6.25
CA THR A 561 -2.57 43.97 4.90
C THR A 561 -2.68 42.63 4.19
N ALA A 562 -2.30 41.53 4.86
CA ALA A 562 -2.39 40.19 4.29
C ALA A 562 -3.84 39.82 3.91
N GLU A 563 -4.83 40.11 4.75
CA GLU A 563 -6.24 39.85 4.46
C GLU A 563 -6.76 40.70 3.28
N ALA A 564 -6.39 42.00 3.24
CA ALA A 564 -6.76 42.87 2.13
C ALA A 564 -6.16 42.39 0.80
N MET A 565 -4.91 41.91 0.82
CA MET A 565 -4.23 41.37 -0.36
C MET A 565 -4.82 40.04 -0.83
N ALA A 566 -5.12 39.10 0.09
CA ALA A 566 -5.78 37.84 -0.25
C ALA A 566 -7.14 38.05 -0.91
N ARG A 567 -7.89 39.08 -0.49
CA ARG A 567 -9.18 39.46 -1.12
C ARG A 567 -9.04 40.13 -2.49
N ALA A 568 -7.89 40.73 -2.77
CA ALA A 568 -7.59 41.44 -4.01
C ALA A 568 -6.72 40.62 -4.99
N ASP A 569 -6.49 39.35 -4.69
CA ASP A 569 -5.64 38.46 -5.47
C ASP A 569 -6.19 38.29 -6.90
N ALA A 570 -5.28 38.32 -7.87
CA ALA A 570 -5.56 38.09 -9.28
C ALA A 570 -5.66 36.58 -9.62
N LYS A 571 -5.30 35.70 -8.68
CA LYS A 571 -5.31 34.23 -8.80
C LYS A 571 -4.50 33.71 -10.01
N PRO A 572 -3.20 34.03 -10.13
CA PRO A 572 -2.38 33.53 -11.23
C PRO A 572 -2.26 32.00 -11.19
N PHE A 573 -2.26 31.37 -12.36
CA PHE A 573 -2.27 29.91 -12.51
C PHE A 573 -3.42 29.23 -11.77
N ARG A 574 -4.59 29.89 -11.70
CA ARG A 574 -5.79 29.31 -11.11
C ARG A 574 -6.17 28.00 -11.80
N THR A 575 -6.16 26.92 -11.02
CA THR A 575 -6.67 25.62 -11.39
C THR A 575 -7.97 25.36 -10.65
N GLU A 576 -8.97 24.83 -11.34
CA GLU A 576 -10.15 24.22 -10.73
C GLU A 576 -10.03 22.70 -10.88
N TYR A 577 -10.39 21.95 -9.84
CA TYR A 577 -10.50 20.49 -9.98
C TYR A 577 -11.63 20.16 -10.98
N PRO A 578 -11.41 19.26 -11.96
CA PRO A 578 -12.35 19.07 -13.06
C PRO A 578 -13.70 18.46 -12.65
N MET A 579 -13.74 17.72 -11.53
CA MET A 579 -14.97 17.12 -11.03
C MET A 579 -15.79 18.09 -10.17
N THR A 580 -17.11 18.12 -10.40
CA THR A 580 -18.06 18.74 -9.47
C THR A 580 -18.61 17.65 -8.55
N PHE A 581 -18.23 17.72 -7.27
CA PHE A 581 -18.69 16.79 -6.27
C PHE A 581 -20.10 17.14 -5.81
N ARG A 582 -20.86 16.12 -5.38
CA ARG A 582 -22.25 16.27 -4.96
C ARG A 582 -22.44 15.78 -3.54
N VAL A 583 -23.33 16.44 -2.81
CA VAL A 583 -23.76 16.06 -1.45
C VAL A 583 -25.28 15.99 -1.43
N GLU A 584 -25.84 14.90 -0.94
CA GLU A 584 -27.26 14.81 -0.59
C GLU A 584 -27.45 15.21 0.86
N ALA A 585 -28.06 16.37 1.10
CA ALA A 585 -28.47 16.82 2.42
C ALA A 585 -29.89 16.32 2.73
N GLU A 586 -30.00 15.30 3.58
CA GLU A 586 -31.27 14.66 3.90
C GLU A 586 -31.77 15.06 5.30
N ARG A 587 -33.03 14.76 5.59
CA ARG A 587 -33.60 15.00 6.91
C ARG A 587 -33.09 13.98 7.93
N ARG A 588 -33.14 14.33 9.22
CA ARG A 588 -32.66 13.47 10.31
C ARG A 588 -33.22 12.05 10.27
N ALA A 589 -34.49 11.85 9.95
CA ALA A 589 -35.08 10.51 9.91
C ALA A 589 -34.53 9.60 8.79
N ALA A 590 -33.84 10.15 7.79
CA ALA A 590 -33.08 9.35 6.83
C ALA A 590 -31.88 8.64 7.48
N HIS A 591 -31.43 9.11 8.64
CA HIS A 591 -30.26 8.62 9.37
C HIS A 591 -30.58 8.08 10.78
N PHE A 592 -31.63 8.60 11.42
CA PHE A 592 -32.03 8.23 12.77
C PHE A 592 -33.55 8.09 12.89
N ALA A 593 -34.02 6.87 13.04
CA ALA A 593 -35.43 6.53 13.22
C ALA A 593 -35.58 5.11 13.79
N SER A 594 -36.70 4.88 14.46
CA SER A 594 -37.13 3.57 14.96
C SER A 594 -38.42 3.18 14.24
N TRP A 595 -38.41 2.03 13.55
CA TRP A 595 -39.51 1.57 12.69
C TRP A 595 -40.29 0.42 13.30
N TYR A 596 -41.62 0.52 13.28
CA TYR A 596 -42.54 -0.54 13.67
C TYR A 596 -43.32 -1.02 12.45
N GLU A 597 -43.21 -2.30 12.11
CA GLU A 597 -43.96 -2.93 11.03
C GLU A 597 -45.16 -3.71 11.57
N LEU A 598 -46.35 -3.45 11.02
CA LEU A 598 -47.56 -4.24 11.30
C LEU A 598 -48.40 -4.46 10.05
N PHE A 599 -49.28 -5.46 10.10
CA PHE A 599 -50.25 -5.73 9.04
C PHE A 599 -51.60 -5.10 9.39
N PRO A 600 -52.10 -4.10 8.64
CA PRO A 600 -53.37 -3.44 8.93
C PRO A 600 -54.55 -4.41 9.04
N ARG A 601 -54.58 -5.43 8.18
CA ARG A 601 -55.62 -6.46 8.15
C ARG A 601 -55.74 -7.30 9.42
N SER A 602 -54.70 -7.32 10.25
CA SER A 602 -54.67 -8.10 11.50
C SER A 602 -55.05 -7.30 12.74
N GLN A 603 -55.32 -5.99 12.61
CA GLN A 603 -55.54 -5.13 13.77
C GLN A 603 -56.98 -5.15 14.31
N SER A 604 -57.86 -5.97 13.71
CA SER A 604 -59.27 -6.09 14.10
C SER A 604 -59.50 -6.70 15.49
N GLY A 605 -58.52 -7.44 16.02
CA GLY A 605 -58.66 -8.26 17.22
C GLY A 605 -59.44 -9.56 17.00
N ASP A 606 -59.84 -9.87 15.76
CA ASP A 606 -60.68 -11.02 15.42
C ASP A 606 -60.15 -11.74 14.17
N LEU A 607 -59.88 -13.04 14.29
CA LEU A 607 -59.39 -13.89 13.19
C LEU A 607 -60.41 -14.05 12.03
N GLN A 608 -61.67 -13.72 12.26
CA GLN A 608 -62.75 -13.81 11.26
C GLN A 608 -63.10 -12.45 10.63
N ARG A 609 -62.48 -11.36 11.08
CA ARG A 609 -62.74 -9.99 10.58
C ARG A 609 -61.45 -9.38 10.06
N HIS A 610 -61.44 -9.00 8.79
CA HIS A 610 -60.37 -8.19 8.23
C HIS A 610 -60.30 -6.82 8.93
N GLY A 611 -59.10 -6.42 9.34
CA GLY A 611 -58.83 -5.12 9.96
C GLY A 611 -58.94 -3.97 8.98
N THR A 612 -59.29 -2.79 9.49
CA THR A 612 -59.38 -1.53 8.77
C THR A 612 -58.27 -0.56 9.21
N PHE A 613 -58.10 0.55 8.50
CA PHE A 613 -57.22 1.61 8.99
C PHE A 613 -57.69 2.25 10.31
N ASP A 614 -58.99 2.23 10.62
CA ASP A 614 -59.50 2.69 11.92
C ASP A 614 -59.10 1.74 13.05
N ASP A 615 -58.97 0.44 12.77
CA ASP A 615 -58.42 -0.53 13.73
C ASP A 615 -56.92 -0.29 13.97
N VAL A 616 -56.17 0.13 12.94
CA VAL A 616 -54.76 0.56 13.10
C VAL A 616 -54.65 1.82 13.96
N ILE A 617 -55.56 2.79 13.79
CA ILE A 617 -55.59 4.01 14.61
C ILE A 617 -55.64 3.68 16.10
N ALA A 618 -56.42 2.66 16.49
CA ALA A 618 -56.50 2.20 17.89
C ALA A 618 -55.16 1.66 18.44
N ARG A 619 -54.21 1.28 17.59
CA ARG A 619 -52.88 0.78 17.98
C ARG A 619 -51.82 1.87 18.12
N LEU A 620 -52.04 3.06 17.55
CA LEU A 620 -51.04 4.14 17.54
C LEU A 620 -50.54 4.55 18.95
N PRO A 621 -51.40 4.65 19.99
CA PRO A 621 -50.92 5.00 21.34
C PRO A 621 -49.88 4.01 21.89
N HIS A 622 -50.06 2.71 21.63
CA HIS A 622 -49.14 1.67 22.07
C HIS A 622 -47.78 1.77 21.36
N ILE A 623 -47.81 1.99 20.04
CA ILE A 623 -46.60 2.15 19.21
C ILE A 623 -45.83 3.42 19.59
N GLN A 624 -46.55 4.52 19.82
CA GLN A 624 -45.98 5.77 20.31
C GLN A 624 -45.34 5.59 21.70
N ALA A 625 -46.00 4.88 22.61
CA ALA A 625 -45.51 4.62 23.96
C ALA A 625 -44.17 3.86 23.95
N MET A 626 -43.99 2.91 23.01
CA MET A 626 -42.70 2.23 22.80
C MET A 626 -41.62 3.13 22.20
N GLY A 627 -41.95 4.35 21.78
CA GLY A 627 -40.98 5.33 21.27
C GLY A 627 -40.57 5.08 19.82
N PHE A 628 -41.45 4.50 19.00
CA PHE A 628 -41.24 4.43 17.56
C PHE A 628 -41.49 5.79 16.89
N ASP A 629 -40.87 5.99 15.73
CA ASP A 629 -40.97 7.21 14.92
C ASP A 629 -41.70 6.93 13.59
N VAL A 630 -41.69 5.68 13.13
CA VAL A 630 -42.24 5.27 11.84
C VAL A 630 -43.15 4.05 12.01
N LEU A 631 -44.33 4.11 11.40
CA LEU A 631 -45.23 2.98 11.18
C LEU A 631 -45.10 2.52 9.72
N TYR A 632 -44.52 1.34 9.52
CA TYR A 632 -44.38 0.69 8.23
C TYR A 632 -45.49 -0.35 8.04
N MET A 633 -46.11 -0.34 6.86
CA MET A 633 -47.11 -1.33 6.48
C MET A 633 -46.69 -2.04 5.19
N PRO A 634 -46.92 -3.36 5.09
CA PRO A 634 -46.89 -4.09 3.82
C PRO A 634 -47.82 -3.45 2.78
N PRO A 635 -47.81 -3.89 1.50
CA PRO A 635 -48.67 -3.30 0.48
C PRO A 635 -50.13 -3.22 0.91
N ILE A 636 -50.72 -2.04 0.76
CA ILE A 636 -52.11 -1.73 1.17
C ILE A 636 -53.09 -1.79 -0.01
N HIS A 637 -52.66 -2.37 -1.12
CA HIS A 637 -53.37 -2.39 -2.40
C HIS A 637 -54.30 -3.61 -2.51
N PRO A 638 -55.26 -3.62 -3.46
CA PRO A 638 -56.05 -4.81 -3.77
C PRO A 638 -55.17 -6.03 -4.06
N ILE A 639 -55.61 -7.21 -3.60
CA ILE A 639 -54.84 -8.47 -3.69
C ILE A 639 -55.48 -9.39 -4.74
N GLY A 640 -54.66 -9.94 -5.64
CA GLY A 640 -55.11 -10.83 -6.71
C GLY A 640 -55.80 -12.11 -6.21
N GLU A 641 -56.66 -12.69 -7.06
CA GLU A 641 -57.41 -13.92 -6.75
C GLU A 641 -56.81 -15.14 -7.45
N LYS A 642 -56.27 -14.96 -8.67
CA LYS A 642 -55.60 -16.03 -9.41
C LYS A 642 -54.29 -16.44 -8.75
N ASN A 643 -54.12 -17.76 -8.59
CA ASN A 643 -52.97 -18.37 -7.93
C ASN A 643 -52.71 -17.82 -6.53
N ARG A 644 -53.72 -17.26 -5.86
CA ARG A 644 -53.60 -16.73 -4.50
C ARG A 644 -53.06 -17.80 -3.58
N LYS A 645 -52.03 -17.45 -2.81
CA LYS A 645 -51.44 -18.33 -1.79
C LYS A 645 -52.30 -18.43 -0.54
N GLY A 646 -52.40 -19.63 0.01
CA GLY A 646 -53.11 -19.91 1.25
C GLY A 646 -52.22 -19.90 2.49
N ARG A 647 -52.80 -20.21 3.65
CA ARG A 647 -52.09 -20.32 4.95
C ARG A 647 -50.77 -21.08 4.84
N ASN A 648 -49.77 -20.63 5.62
CA ASN A 648 -48.43 -21.24 5.64
C ASN A 648 -47.79 -21.39 4.24
N ASN A 649 -48.01 -20.42 3.35
CA ASN A 649 -47.43 -20.39 2.00
C ASN A 649 -47.93 -21.55 1.12
N ALA A 650 -49.15 -22.04 1.35
CA ALA A 650 -49.79 -23.04 0.50
C ALA A 650 -49.95 -22.50 -0.92
N VAL A 651 -49.74 -23.35 -1.92
CA VAL A 651 -49.78 -22.95 -3.35
C VAL A 651 -51.19 -22.54 -3.80
N THR A 652 -52.21 -23.00 -3.08
CA THR A 652 -53.63 -22.70 -3.37
C THR A 652 -54.29 -22.21 -2.09
N ALA A 653 -55.03 -21.11 -2.18
CA ALA A 653 -55.85 -20.56 -1.11
C ALA A 653 -57.21 -21.26 -0.99
N GLU A 654 -57.69 -21.44 0.24
CA GLU A 654 -59.07 -21.80 0.54
C GLU A 654 -60.00 -20.56 0.45
N PRO A 655 -61.31 -20.74 0.22
CA PRO A 655 -62.26 -19.63 0.21
C PRO A 655 -62.19 -18.80 1.50
N GLY A 656 -62.03 -17.50 1.37
CA GLY A 656 -61.93 -16.55 2.50
C GLY A 656 -60.51 -16.33 3.03
N GLU A 657 -59.49 -17.02 2.52
CA GLU A 657 -58.11 -16.70 2.86
C GLU A 657 -57.63 -15.39 2.20
N PRO A 658 -56.97 -14.50 2.95
CA PRO A 658 -56.67 -13.15 2.50
C PRO A 658 -55.52 -13.06 1.49
N GLY A 659 -54.73 -14.12 1.33
CA GLY A 659 -53.58 -14.14 0.41
C GLY A 659 -52.40 -13.28 0.85
N SER A 660 -51.42 -13.14 -0.04
CA SER A 660 -50.23 -12.31 0.16
C SER A 660 -50.51 -10.85 -0.22
N PRO A 661 -50.24 -9.86 0.66
CA PRO A 661 -50.33 -8.44 0.28
C PRO A 661 -49.43 -8.06 -0.90
N TYR A 662 -48.33 -8.79 -1.08
CA TYR A 662 -47.38 -8.58 -2.18
C TYR A 662 -47.91 -9.03 -3.55
N ALA A 663 -49.04 -9.74 -3.61
CA ALA A 663 -49.75 -10.07 -4.84
C ALA A 663 -50.66 -8.91 -5.28
N ILE A 664 -50.04 -7.77 -5.57
CA ILE A 664 -50.70 -6.49 -5.85
C ILE A 664 -51.47 -6.58 -7.18
N GLY A 665 -52.76 -6.24 -7.14
CA GLY A 665 -53.59 -6.06 -8.31
C GLY A 665 -54.80 -6.99 -8.36
N SER A 666 -55.98 -6.41 -8.46
CA SER A 666 -57.24 -7.11 -8.75
C SER A 666 -58.05 -6.30 -9.76
N ALA A 667 -59.30 -6.73 -10.02
CA ALA A 667 -60.25 -5.92 -10.78
C ALA A 667 -60.54 -4.54 -10.14
N GLU A 668 -60.25 -4.37 -8.85
CA GLU A 668 -60.53 -3.17 -8.07
C GLU A 668 -59.42 -2.12 -8.13
N GLY A 669 -58.23 -2.47 -8.64
CA GLY A 669 -57.10 -1.53 -8.78
C GLY A 669 -55.73 -2.18 -8.66
N GLY A 670 -54.70 -1.33 -8.74
CA GLY A 670 -53.27 -1.66 -8.65
C GLY A 670 -52.53 -0.78 -7.63
N HIS A 671 -51.33 -0.32 -7.99
CA HIS A 671 -50.41 0.40 -7.08
C HIS A 671 -50.89 1.77 -6.57
N THR A 672 -51.98 2.33 -7.10
CA THR A 672 -52.55 3.63 -6.67
C THR A 672 -53.83 3.48 -5.86
N GLU A 673 -54.41 2.29 -5.81
CA GLU A 673 -55.65 2.01 -5.10
C GLU A 673 -55.37 1.39 -3.73
N VAL A 674 -56.31 1.58 -2.81
CA VAL A 674 -56.30 0.97 -1.48
C VAL A 674 -57.24 -0.24 -1.50
N HIS A 675 -56.84 -1.35 -0.87
CA HIS A 675 -57.67 -2.53 -0.68
C HIS A 675 -59.03 -2.14 -0.04
N PRO A 676 -60.18 -2.51 -0.62
CA PRO A 676 -61.48 -2.02 -0.16
C PRO A 676 -61.77 -2.32 1.32
N GLU A 677 -61.42 -3.51 1.79
CA GLU A 677 -61.59 -3.92 3.20
C GLU A 677 -60.76 -3.09 4.20
N LEU A 678 -59.74 -2.33 3.75
CA LEU A 678 -59.01 -1.41 4.61
C LEU A 678 -59.73 -0.07 4.84
N GLY A 679 -60.81 0.19 4.10
CA GLY A 679 -61.59 1.45 4.16
C GLY A 679 -61.25 2.47 3.07
N GLY A 680 -60.54 2.06 2.02
CA GLY A 680 -60.21 2.90 0.87
C GLY A 680 -59.28 4.09 1.19
N LEU A 681 -59.15 5.01 0.23
CA LEU A 681 -58.26 6.17 0.35
C LEU A 681 -58.65 7.10 1.51
N GLU A 682 -59.94 7.24 1.80
CA GLU A 682 -60.41 8.04 2.95
C GLU A 682 -60.01 7.42 4.29
N GLY A 683 -60.04 6.09 4.41
CA GLY A 683 -59.49 5.39 5.58
C GLY A 683 -58.00 5.66 5.75
N PHE A 684 -57.23 5.64 4.66
CA PHE A 684 -55.81 5.96 4.68
C PHE A 684 -55.55 7.40 5.15
N ARG A 685 -56.33 8.37 4.65
CA ARG A 685 -56.22 9.79 5.07
C ARG A 685 -56.51 9.99 6.55
N ARG A 686 -57.48 9.25 7.12
CA ARG A 686 -57.73 9.24 8.58
C ARG A 686 -56.53 8.68 9.35
N LEU A 687 -55.99 7.53 8.92
CA LEU A 687 -54.79 6.96 9.55
C LEU A 687 -53.61 7.92 9.51
N ARG A 688 -53.35 8.55 8.36
CA ARG A 688 -52.27 9.54 8.22
C ARG A 688 -52.41 10.71 9.19
N ALA A 689 -53.63 11.25 9.33
CA ALA A 689 -53.90 12.33 10.27
C ALA A 689 -53.64 11.89 11.72
N ALA A 690 -54.19 10.75 12.12
CA ALA A 690 -53.97 10.21 13.47
C ALA A 690 -52.49 9.87 13.75
N ALA A 691 -51.79 9.27 12.80
CA ALA A 691 -50.36 8.98 12.93
C ALA A 691 -49.55 10.27 13.16
N ALA A 692 -49.85 11.34 12.43
CA ALA A 692 -49.21 12.64 12.63
C ALA A 692 -49.49 13.22 14.03
N GLU A 693 -50.70 13.09 14.56
CA GLU A 693 -51.05 13.50 15.94
C GLU A 693 -50.26 12.72 16.99
N HIS A 694 -49.90 11.46 16.70
CA HIS A 694 -49.05 10.62 17.53
C HIS A 694 -47.54 10.78 17.26
N GLY A 695 -47.15 11.66 16.34
CA GLY A 695 -45.75 11.88 15.96
C GLY A 695 -45.12 10.72 15.18
N LEU A 696 -45.93 9.91 14.51
CA LEU A 696 -45.52 8.78 13.67
C LEU A 696 -45.59 9.16 12.19
N GLU A 697 -44.53 8.89 11.45
CA GLU A 697 -44.54 8.93 9.98
C GLU A 697 -45.03 7.58 9.42
N LEU A 698 -45.79 7.61 8.32
CA LEU A 698 -46.18 6.40 7.61
C LEU A 698 -45.13 6.04 6.55
N ALA A 699 -44.73 4.77 6.52
CA ALA A 699 -43.95 4.18 5.44
C ALA A 699 -44.78 3.14 4.70
N LEU A 700 -44.78 3.23 3.36
CA LEU A 700 -45.46 2.26 2.51
C LEU A 700 -44.44 1.33 1.84
N ASP A 701 -44.82 0.07 1.70
CA ASP A 701 -44.13 -0.85 0.81
C ASP A 701 -44.33 -0.43 -0.65
N PHE A 702 -43.25 -0.44 -1.43
CA PHE A 702 -43.28 -0.26 -2.88
C PHE A 702 -42.68 -1.49 -3.56
N ALA A 703 -43.55 -2.44 -3.88
CA ALA A 703 -43.20 -3.66 -4.60
C ALA A 703 -43.56 -3.56 -6.09
N ILE A 704 -42.52 -3.54 -6.94
CA ILE A 704 -42.70 -3.53 -8.40
C ILE A 704 -42.87 -4.97 -8.90
N GLN A 705 -44.14 -5.40 -8.87
CA GLN A 705 -44.65 -6.67 -9.36
C GLN A 705 -46.17 -6.61 -9.43
N CYS A 706 -46.79 -7.58 -10.10
CA CYS A 706 -48.23 -7.61 -10.32
C CYS A 706 -48.75 -9.02 -10.05
N ALA A 707 -49.92 -9.15 -9.44
CA ALA A 707 -50.71 -10.37 -9.52
C ALA A 707 -51.21 -10.58 -10.96
N PRO A 708 -51.56 -11.82 -11.36
CA PRO A 708 -52.11 -12.10 -12.69
C PRO A 708 -53.42 -11.37 -13.02
N ASP A 709 -54.08 -10.80 -12.02
CA ASP A 709 -55.31 -10.02 -12.15
C ASP A 709 -55.08 -8.50 -12.23
N HIS A 710 -53.84 -8.03 -12.12
CA HIS A 710 -53.52 -6.61 -12.13
C HIS A 710 -53.92 -5.94 -13.47
N PRO A 711 -54.57 -4.75 -13.47
CA PRO A 711 -55.06 -4.11 -14.70
C PRO A 711 -54.01 -3.91 -15.79
N TRP A 712 -52.75 -3.65 -15.41
CA TRP A 712 -51.63 -3.54 -16.35
C TRP A 712 -51.42 -4.76 -17.26
N LEU A 713 -51.80 -5.98 -16.86
CA LEU A 713 -51.67 -7.15 -17.73
C LEU A 713 -52.62 -7.07 -18.94
N ARG A 714 -53.78 -6.43 -18.75
CA ARG A 714 -54.75 -6.17 -19.82
C ARG A 714 -54.39 -4.90 -20.59
N ASP A 715 -54.06 -3.83 -19.87
CA ASP A 715 -53.95 -2.48 -20.44
C ASP A 715 -52.56 -2.20 -21.05
N HIS A 716 -51.53 -2.90 -20.57
CA HIS A 716 -50.13 -2.74 -20.97
C HIS A 716 -49.40 -4.09 -21.10
N PRO A 717 -49.88 -4.99 -21.99
CA PRO A 717 -49.24 -6.31 -22.16
C PRO A 717 -47.79 -6.19 -22.63
N ASP A 718 -47.42 -5.09 -23.28
CA ASP A 718 -46.08 -4.74 -23.75
C ASP A 718 -45.11 -4.30 -22.64
N TRP A 719 -45.53 -4.32 -21.37
CA TRP A 719 -44.67 -4.19 -20.19
C TRP A 719 -44.20 -5.52 -19.61
N PHE A 720 -44.65 -6.65 -20.15
CA PHE A 720 -44.37 -7.99 -19.61
C PHE A 720 -43.69 -8.89 -20.65
N THR A 721 -42.90 -9.85 -20.17
CA THR A 721 -42.31 -10.89 -21.02
C THR A 721 -43.27 -12.07 -21.15
N TRP A 722 -43.82 -12.25 -22.35
CA TRP A 722 -44.68 -13.38 -22.69
C TRP A 722 -43.88 -14.54 -23.27
N ARG A 723 -44.18 -15.76 -22.86
CA ARG A 723 -43.63 -16.98 -23.46
C ARG A 723 -44.29 -17.26 -24.81
N ALA A 724 -43.65 -18.13 -25.59
CA ALA A 724 -44.15 -18.51 -26.92
C ALA A 724 -45.55 -19.16 -26.90
N ASP A 725 -45.96 -19.74 -25.77
CA ASP A 725 -47.29 -20.32 -25.55
C ASP A 725 -48.34 -19.31 -25.04
N GLY A 726 -47.97 -18.03 -24.91
CA GLY A 726 -48.82 -16.97 -24.39
C GLY A 726 -48.95 -16.93 -22.86
N SER A 727 -48.19 -17.75 -22.12
CA SER A 727 -48.12 -17.67 -20.66
C SER A 727 -47.04 -16.67 -20.19
N ILE A 728 -47.13 -16.21 -18.94
CA ILE A 728 -46.10 -15.38 -18.30
C ILE A 728 -45.40 -16.20 -17.21
N PRO A 729 -44.05 -16.20 -17.13
CA PRO A 729 -43.36 -16.79 -16.01
C PRO A 729 -43.71 -16.07 -14.71
N TYR A 730 -44.08 -16.83 -13.67
CA TYR A 730 -44.21 -16.28 -12.33
C TYR A 730 -42.84 -15.82 -11.79
N ALA A 731 -42.84 -14.92 -10.81
CA ALA A 731 -41.60 -14.43 -10.22
C ALA A 731 -40.91 -15.49 -9.36
N GLU A 732 -39.58 -15.50 -9.36
CA GLU A 732 -38.76 -16.36 -8.51
C GLU A 732 -37.60 -15.56 -7.92
N ASN A 733 -37.22 -15.89 -6.68
CA ASN A 733 -35.95 -15.51 -6.07
C ASN A 733 -35.32 -16.77 -5.49
N PRO A 734 -34.62 -17.58 -6.31
CA PRO A 734 -34.26 -18.94 -5.96
C PRO A 734 -33.61 -19.07 -4.57
N PRO A 735 -34.08 -19.99 -3.71
CA PRO A 735 -35.04 -21.07 -4.00
C PRO A 735 -36.53 -20.68 -3.85
N LYS A 736 -36.87 -19.43 -3.51
CA LYS A 736 -38.26 -18.99 -3.31
C LYS A 736 -39.01 -18.86 -4.64
N LYS A 737 -40.25 -19.36 -4.68
CA LYS A 737 -41.17 -19.27 -5.82
C LYS A 737 -42.42 -18.49 -5.44
N TYR A 738 -42.88 -17.62 -6.34
CA TYR A 738 -44.00 -16.73 -6.12
C TYR A 738 -45.04 -16.88 -7.25
N GLN A 739 -45.81 -17.97 -7.20
CA GLN A 739 -46.81 -18.33 -8.22
C GLN A 739 -47.97 -17.33 -8.34
N ASP A 740 -48.15 -16.51 -7.31
CA ASP A 740 -49.16 -15.47 -7.15
C ASP A 740 -48.77 -14.13 -7.81
N ILE A 741 -47.56 -14.00 -8.36
CA ILE A 741 -47.08 -12.76 -8.98
C ILE A 741 -46.26 -12.97 -10.25
N VAL A 742 -46.26 -11.93 -11.08
CA VAL A 742 -45.44 -11.77 -12.29
C VAL A 742 -44.65 -10.47 -12.22
N ASN A 743 -43.51 -10.43 -12.91
CA ASN A 743 -42.65 -9.24 -12.98
C ASN A 743 -42.89 -8.47 -14.29
N VAL A 744 -42.83 -7.15 -14.20
CA VAL A 744 -42.66 -6.27 -15.37
C VAL A 744 -41.24 -6.40 -15.93
N ASP A 745 -41.09 -6.18 -17.24
CA ASP A 745 -39.81 -6.07 -17.92
C ASP A 745 -39.50 -4.59 -18.19
N PHE A 746 -38.43 -4.09 -17.58
CA PHE A 746 -38.03 -2.69 -17.63
C PHE A 746 -37.54 -2.20 -18.99
N TYR A 747 -37.29 -3.13 -19.92
CA TYR A 747 -36.82 -2.84 -21.27
C TYR A 747 -37.66 -3.54 -22.34
N ALA A 748 -38.87 -4.02 -22.00
CA ALA A 748 -39.84 -4.42 -23.01
C ALA A 748 -40.18 -3.24 -23.93
N SER A 749 -40.75 -3.53 -25.11
CA SER A 749 -40.97 -2.54 -26.16
C SER A 749 -41.80 -1.32 -25.72
N GLY A 750 -42.71 -1.51 -24.76
CA GLY A 750 -43.54 -0.44 -24.18
C GLY A 750 -42.98 0.18 -22.90
N ALA A 751 -41.89 -0.35 -22.34
CA ALA A 751 -41.48 -0.02 -20.98
C ALA A 751 -40.81 1.36 -20.88
N VAL A 752 -39.99 1.74 -21.86
CA VAL A 752 -39.27 3.03 -21.85
C VAL A 752 -39.92 4.00 -22.83
N PRO A 753 -40.46 5.15 -22.38
CA PRO A 753 -40.46 5.65 -21.00
C PRO A 753 -41.73 5.29 -20.19
N ALA A 754 -42.72 4.59 -20.77
CA ALA A 754 -44.06 4.53 -20.20
C ALA A 754 -44.16 3.83 -18.83
N LEU A 755 -43.62 2.61 -18.70
CA LEU A 755 -43.57 1.89 -17.41
C LEU A 755 -42.77 2.68 -16.37
N TRP A 756 -41.63 3.26 -16.77
CA TRP A 756 -40.78 4.03 -15.87
C TRP A 756 -41.52 5.26 -15.32
N ASN A 757 -42.24 5.98 -16.17
CA ASN A 757 -43.09 7.09 -15.77
C ASN A 757 -44.25 6.63 -14.88
N ALA A 758 -44.94 5.54 -15.22
CA ALA A 758 -46.05 5.02 -14.41
C ALA A 758 -45.61 4.67 -12.98
N LEU A 759 -44.44 4.04 -12.82
CA LEU A 759 -43.87 3.71 -11.52
C LEU A 759 -43.47 4.97 -10.73
N ARG A 760 -42.86 5.97 -11.38
CA ARG A 760 -42.58 7.28 -10.76
C ARG A 760 -43.88 7.95 -10.31
N ASP A 761 -44.90 7.95 -11.16
CA ASP A 761 -46.16 8.64 -10.91
C ASP A 761 -46.96 7.96 -9.79
N ALA A 762 -46.87 6.63 -9.64
CA ALA A 762 -47.40 5.93 -8.47
C ALA A 762 -46.72 6.39 -7.16
N VAL A 763 -45.39 6.54 -7.15
CA VAL A 763 -44.68 7.09 -5.99
C VAL A 763 -45.11 8.54 -5.72
N LEU A 764 -45.18 9.39 -6.74
CA LEU A 764 -45.60 10.79 -6.60
C LEU A 764 -47.05 10.93 -6.14
N PHE A 765 -47.94 10.02 -6.55
CA PHE A 765 -49.31 9.94 -6.05
C PHE A 765 -49.32 9.79 -4.53
N TRP A 766 -48.60 8.81 -3.99
CA TRP A 766 -48.51 8.60 -2.54
C TRP A 766 -47.78 9.74 -1.81
N VAL A 767 -46.77 10.36 -2.43
CA VAL A 767 -46.14 11.57 -1.89
C VAL A 767 -47.14 12.72 -1.77
N ASN A 768 -48.02 12.90 -2.77
CA ASN A 768 -49.09 13.90 -2.73
C ASN A 768 -50.17 13.55 -1.69
N GLU A 769 -50.38 12.26 -1.41
CA GLU A 769 -51.17 11.78 -0.27
C GLU A 769 -50.39 11.82 1.06
N GLY A 770 -49.22 12.46 1.11
CA GLY A 770 -48.49 12.77 2.34
C GLY A 770 -47.52 11.69 2.84
N VAL A 771 -47.23 10.66 2.02
CA VAL A 771 -46.23 9.63 2.33
C VAL A 771 -44.83 10.12 1.99
N THR A 772 -43.92 10.09 2.95
CA THR A 772 -42.53 10.55 2.79
C THR A 772 -41.51 9.42 2.91
N LEU A 773 -41.95 8.19 3.16
CA LEU A 773 -41.14 7.01 3.39
C LEU A 773 -41.62 5.85 2.51
N PHE A 774 -40.70 5.27 1.73
CA PHE A 774 -40.98 4.09 0.93
C PHE A 774 -39.98 2.99 1.26
N ARG A 775 -40.47 1.84 1.75
CA ARG A 775 -39.69 0.60 1.82
C ARG A 775 -39.83 -0.07 0.46
N VAL A 776 -38.75 -0.11 -0.31
CA VAL A 776 -38.77 -0.66 -1.66
C VAL A 776 -38.40 -2.13 -1.60
N ASP A 777 -39.29 -2.98 -2.10
CA ASP A 777 -39.13 -4.43 -2.12
C ASP A 777 -38.12 -4.87 -3.19
N ASN A 778 -37.14 -5.70 -2.78
CA ASN A 778 -36.19 -6.36 -3.67
C ASN A 778 -35.63 -5.47 -4.81
N PRO A 779 -35.13 -4.24 -4.56
CA PRO A 779 -34.74 -3.31 -5.62
C PRO A 779 -33.54 -3.82 -6.42
N HIS A 780 -32.76 -4.77 -5.88
CA HIS A 780 -31.66 -5.43 -6.56
C HIS A 780 -32.08 -6.30 -7.75
N THR A 781 -33.37 -6.62 -7.88
CA THR A 781 -33.94 -7.33 -9.04
C THR A 781 -34.36 -6.39 -10.18
N LYS A 782 -34.26 -5.07 -9.96
CA LYS A 782 -34.67 -4.01 -10.89
C LYS A 782 -33.43 -3.21 -11.36
N PRO A 783 -33.46 -2.54 -12.53
CA PRO A 783 -32.26 -1.90 -13.08
C PRO A 783 -31.75 -0.73 -12.23
N PHE A 784 -30.44 -0.65 -11.98
CA PHE A 784 -29.84 0.48 -11.28
C PHE A 784 -30.10 1.86 -11.93
N PRO A 785 -30.05 2.00 -13.28
CA PRO A 785 -30.34 3.29 -13.91
C PRO A 785 -31.79 3.77 -13.68
N PHE A 786 -32.75 2.84 -13.58
CA PHE A 786 -34.14 3.17 -13.26
C PHE A 786 -34.22 3.78 -11.85
N TRP A 787 -33.58 3.16 -10.85
CA TRP A 787 -33.57 3.69 -9.49
C TRP A 787 -32.86 5.03 -9.38
N GLU A 788 -31.71 5.18 -10.05
CA GLU A 788 -30.96 6.45 -10.09
C GLU A 788 -31.82 7.59 -10.64
N TRP A 789 -32.56 7.32 -11.73
CA TRP A 789 -33.47 8.28 -12.34
C TRP A 789 -34.70 8.57 -11.48
N LEU A 790 -35.43 7.54 -11.02
CA LEU A 790 -36.68 7.70 -10.26
C LEU A 790 -36.45 8.46 -8.96
N ILE A 791 -35.41 8.09 -8.20
CA ILE A 791 -35.11 8.74 -6.92
C ILE A 791 -34.70 10.19 -7.15
N ALA A 792 -33.90 10.48 -8.18
CA ALA A 792 -33.51 11.85 -8.52
C ALA A 792 -34.71 12.71 -8.93
N GLU A 793 -35.64 12.16 -9.73
CA GLU A 793 -36.87 12.84 -10.14
C GLU A 793 -37.79 13.15 -8.95
N VAL A 794 -38.02 12.16 -8.08
CA VAL A 794 -38.88 12.34 -6.89
C VAL A 794 -38.25 13.36 -5.95
N ARG A 795 -36.96 13.22 -5.62
CA ARG A 795 -36.28 14.11 -4.65
C ARG A 795 -35.95 15.49 -5.22
N GLY A 796 -35.91 15.65 -6.55
CA GLY A 796 -35.84 16.95 -7.21
C GLY A 796 -37.08 17.81 -6.96
N ARG A 797 -38.25 17.18 -6.73
CA ARG A 797 -39.52 17.86 -6.40
C ARG A 797 -39.84 17.82 -4.90
N HIS A 798 -39.54 16.71 -4.25
CA HIS A 798 -39.85 16.42 -2.84
C HIS A 798 -38.60 15.90 -2.12
N PRO A 799 -37.62 16.78 -1.79
CA PRO A 799 -36.33 16.38 -1.23
C PRO A 799 -36.40 15.70 0.14
N GLN A 800 -37.55 15.78 0.81
CA GLN A 800 -37.83 15.12 2.09
C GLN A 800 -38.12 13.60 1.96
N VAL A 801 -38.39 13.09 0.76
CA VAL A 801 -38.72 11.68 0.55
C VAL A 801 -37.49 10.80 0.77
N VAL A 802 -37.67 9.70 1.50
CA VAL A 802 -36.62 8.73 1.85
C VAL A 802 -37.02 7.36 1.30
N PHE A 803 -36.05 6.68 0.70
CA PHE A 803 -36.22 5.33 0.19
C PHE A 803 -35.35 4.36 0.99
N LEU A 804 -35.96 3.30 1.52
CA LEU A 804 -35.31 2.17 2.17
C LEU A 804 -35.19 1.01 1.18
N SER A 805 -33.96 0.59 0.90
CA SER A 805 -33.68 -0.55 0.02
C SER A 805 -33.74 -1.87 0.79
N GLU A 806 -34.75 -2.71 0.52
CA GLU A 806 -34.75 -4.10 0.99
C GLU A 806 -33.95 -5.01 0.04
N ALA A 807 -32.61 -4.97 0.17
CA ALA A 807 -31.74 -5.73 -0.71
C ALA A 807 -30.88 -6.71 0.09
N PHE A 808 -31.39 -7.93 0.28
CA PHE A 808 -30.60 -9.06 0.80
C PHE A 808 -29.90 -9.78 -0.36
N THR A 809 -28.82 -9.18 -0.85
CA THR A 809 -28.02 -9.67 -1.98
C THR A 809 -26.55 -9.39 -1.69
N ARG A 810 -25.62 -9.80 -2.55
CA ARG A 810 -24.17 -9.57 -2.39
C ARG A 810 -23.83 -8.10 -2.05
N PRO A 811 -22.71 -7.83 -1.35
CA PRO A 811 -22.40 -6.48 -0.85
C PRO A 811 -22.30 -5.40 -1.95
N LYS A 812 -21.66 -5.71 -3.09
CA LYS A 812 -21.45 -4.74 -4.18
C LYS A 812 -22.78 -4.17 -4.74
N PRO A 813 -23.79 -4.98 -5.10
CA PRO A 813 -25.13 -4.49 -5.41
C PRO A 813 -25.79 -3.66 -4.29
N MET A 814 -25.69 -4.06 -3.02
CA MET A 814 -26.25 -3.29 -1.90
C MET A 814 -25.64 -1.89 -1.82
N TYR A 815 -24.32 -1.79 -1.91
CA TYR A 815 -23.63 -0.49 -1.93
C TYR A 815 -23.94 0.29 -3.19
N ARG A 816 -24.13 -0.36 -4.34
CA ARG A 816 -24.57 0.32 -5.56
C ARG A 816 -25.94 0.98 -5.39
N LEU A 817 -26.90 0.32 -4.75
CA LEU A 817 -28.22 0.88 -4.47
C LEU A 817 -28.13 2.12 -3.57
N ALA A 818 -27.31 2.06 -2.52
CA ALA A 818 -27.04 3.23 -1.68
C ALA A 818 -26.43 4.37 -2.52
N LYS A 819 -25.44 4.09 -3.36
CA LYS A 819 -24.78 5.08 -4.23
C LYS A 819 -25.73 5.79 -5.20
N VAL A 820 -26.68 5.06 -5.81
CA VAL A 820 -27.60 5.64 -6.81
C VAL A 820 -28.72 6.49 -6.20
N GLY A 821 -28.98 6.38 -4.89
CA GLY A 821 -29.88 7.32 -4.22
C GLY A 821 -30.64 6.80 -3.00
N PHE A 822 -30.67 5.49 -2.74
CA PHE A 822 -31.41 4.94 -1.60
C PHE A 822 -30.89 5.47 -0.27
N SER A 823 -31.72 6.20 0.46
CA SER A 823 -31.34 6.87 1.71
C SER A 823 -30.95 5.91 2.82
N GLN A 824 -31.57 4.73 2.86
CA GLN A 824 -31.42 3.69 3.87
C GLN A 824 -31.31 2.32 3.21
N SER A 825 -30.68 1.36 3.88
CA SER A 825 -30.48 0.01 3.37
C SER A 825 -30.72 -1.03 4.45
N TYR A 826 -31.52 -2.06 4.17
CA TYR A 826 -31.46 -3.31 4.94
C TYR A 826 -30.04 -3.90 4.88
N THR A 827 -29.74 -4.79 5.82
CA THR A 827 -28.38 -5.22 6.12
C THR A 827 -28.31 -6.72 6.39
N TYR A 828 -27.10 -7.23 6.58
CA TYR A 828 -26.92 -8.61 7.01
C TYR A 828 -27.04 -8.82 8.53
N PHE A 829 -27.53 -7.82 9.26
CA PHE A 829 -27.53 -7.83 10.72
C PHE A 829 -28.09 -9.13 11.32
N THR A 830 -29.23 -9.61 10.83
CA THR A 830 -29.90 -10.85 11.28
C THR A 830 -29.01 -12.11 11.17
N TRP A 831 -28.05 -12.11 10.24
CA TRP A 831 -27.09 -13.20 10.02
C TRP A 831 -25.67 -12.87 10.54
N ARG A 832 -25.53 -11.89 11.43
CA ARG A 832 -24.29 -11.62 12.18
C ARG A 832 -24.59 -11.90 13.65
N GLN A 833 -24.08 -13.01 14.17
CA GLN A 833 -24.42 -13.52 15.50
C GLN A 833 -23.22 -13.50 16.44
N HIS A 834 -22.02 -13.72 15.91
CA HIS A 834 -20.81 -13.82 16.70
C HIS A 834 -20.07 -12.47 16.80
N LYS A 835 -19.25 -12.32 17.85
CA LYS A 835 -18.49 -11.10 18.14
C LYS A 835 -17.68 -10.63 16.94
N ALA A 836 -16.87 -11.50 16.35
CA ALA A 836 -16.03 -11.18 15.20
C ALA A 836 -16.85 -10.77 13.96
N GLU A 837 -17.99 -11.42 13.73
CA GLU A 837 -18.87 -11.10 12.60
C GLU A 837 -19.50 -9.71 12.72
N LEU A 838 -19.97 -9.36 13.93
CA LEU A 838 -20.53 -8.05 14.23
C LEU A 838 -19.48 -6.94 14.15
N GLN A 839 -18.28 -7.21 14.69
CA GLN A 839 -17.15 -6.27 14.61
C GLN A 839 -16.75 -5.98 13.17
N ALA A 840 -16.43 -7.04 12.41
CA ALA A 840 -16.01 -6.90 11.02
C ALA A 840 -17.07 -6.19 10.17
N TYR A 841 -18.35 -6.47 10.41
CA TYR A 841 -19.42 -5.84 9.64
C TYR A 841 -19.57 -4.35 9.94
N ILE A 842 -19.49 -3.92 11.20
CA ILE A 842 -19.57 -2.50 11.56
C ILE A 842 -18.32 -1.74 11.09
N GLU A 843 -17.14 -2.35 11.17
CA GLU A 843 -15.90 -1.76 10.66
C GLU A 843 -15.92 -1.59 9.13
N GLU A 844 -16.48 -2.56 8.39
CA GLU A 844 -16.72 -2.44 6.95
C GLU A 844 -17.65 -1.25 6.64
N LEU A 845 -18.74 -1.10 7.39
CA LEU A 845 -19.70 -0.01 7.18
C LEU A 845 -19.13 1.37 7.57
N ASN A 846 -18.21 1.43 8.52
CA ASN A 846 -17.59 2.67 9.00
C ASN A 846 -16.36 3.11 8.20
N SER A 847 -15.96 2.36 7.16
CA SER A 847 -14.79 2.66 6.35
C SER A 847 -15.11 2.74 4.85
N GLY A 848 -14.20 3.34 4.08
CA GLY A 848 -14.28 3.42 2.62
C GLY A 848 -15.53 4.13 2.08
N ALA A 849 -16.04 3.68 0.94
CA ALA A 849 -17.23 4.26 0.32
C ALA A 849 -18.55 4.04 1.11
N PRO A 850 -18.78 2.91 1.81
CA PRO A 850 -19.97 2.72 2.63
C PRO A 850 -20.20 3.82 3.67
N SER A 851 -19.17 4.28 4.38
CA SER A 851 -19.33 5.32 5.42
C SER A 851 -19.87 6.65 4.88
N GLU A 852 -19.66 6.90 3.58
CA GLU A 852 -20.07 8.12 2.91
C GLU A 852 -21.49 8.09 2.33
N CYS A 853 -22.07 6.90 2.12
CA CYS A 853 -23.35 6.79 1.41
C CYS A 853 -24.30 5.68 1.89
N PHE A 854 -23.85 4.70 2.66
CA PHE A 854 -24.66 3.58 3.12
C PHE A 854 -25.14 3.84 4.56
N ARG A 855 -26.46 3.81 4.78
CA ARG A 855 -27.04 3.93 6.12
C ARG A 855 -27.71 2.61 6.52
N PRO A 856 -27.11 1.83 7.43
CA PRO A 856 -27.56 0.49 7.78
C PRO A 856 -28.85 0.54 8.61
N HIS A 857 -29.91 -0.08 8.12
CA HIS A 857 -31.18 -0.22 8.83
C HIS A 857 -31.24 -1.61 9.49
N PHE A 858 -31.12 -1.67 10.82
CA PHE A 858 -31.07 -2.92 11.58
C PHE A 858 -32.47 -3.36 12.00
N PHE A 859 -33.19 -4.00 11.07
CA PHE A 859 -34.38 -4.77 11.44
C PHE A 859 -33.98 -6.02 12.23
N VAL A 860 -34.59 -6.22 13.40
CA VAL A 860 -34.31 -7.38 14.27
C VAL A 860 -35.01 -8.66 13.79
N ASN A 861 -36.14 -8.49 13.10
CA ASN A 861 -36.91 -9.51 12.40
C ASN A 861 -37.65 -8.84 11.23
N THR A 862 -38.15 -9.64 10.30
CA THR A 862 -39.11 -9.21 9.26
C THR A 862 -40.14 -10.32 9.04
N PRO A 863 -41.26 -10.08 8.34
CA PRO A 863 -42.24 -11.14 8.05
C PRO A 863 -41.65 -12.34 7.27
N ASP A 864 -40.51 -12.12 6.59
CA ASP A 864 -39.75 -13.13 5.84
C ASP A 864 -38.57 -13.74 6.59
N ILE A 865 -38.15 -13.11 7.69
CA ILE A 865 -36.94 -13.45 8.45
C ILE A 865 -37.29 -13.52 9.93
N ASN A 866 -37.59 -14.73 10.39
CA ASN A 866 -37.49 -15.21 11.77
C ASN A 866 -36.07 -15.76 11.99
N PRO A 867 -35.10 -14.93 12.45
CA PRO A 867 -33.70 -15.30 12.49
C PRO A 867 -33.46 -16.55 13.32
N LEU A 868 -32.59 -17.46 12.85
CA LEU A 868 -32.26 -18.71 13.56
C LEU A 868 -31.84 -18.49 15.01
N PHE A 869 -31.14 -17.40 15.31
CA PHE A 869 -30.75 -17.04 16.68
C PHE A 869 -31.98 -16.93 17.61
N LEU A 870 -33.04 -16.24 17.17
CA LEU A 870 -34.23 -15.97 17.98
C LEU A 870 -35.05 -17.24 18.27
N GLN A 871 -35.07 -18.18 17.32
CA GLN A 871 -35.84 -19.43 17.41
C GLN A 871 -35.47 -20.29 18.63
N HIS A 872 -34.25 -20.13 19.17
CA HIS A 872 -33.72 -20.97 20.25
C HIS A 872 -33.34 -20.17 21.51
N SER A 873 -33.35 -18.84 21.45
CA SER A 873 -32.77 -17.99 22.51
C SER A 873 -33.78 -17.48 23.55
N GLY A 874 -35.09 -17.59 23.27
CA GLY A 874 -36.15 -17.04 24.12
C GLY A 874 -36.03 -15.52 24.35
N ARG A 875 -36.57 -15.05 25.48
CA ARG A 875 -36.62 -13.62 25.85
C ARG A 875 -35.24 -12.94 25.82
N SER A 876 -34.24 -13.58 26.41
CA SER A 876 -32.87 -13.03 26.51
C SER A 876 -32.29 -12.72 25.13
N GLY A 877 -32.44 -13.61 24.15
CA GLY A 877 -31.96 -13.32 22.80
C GLY A 877 -32.70 -12.18 22.10
N HIS A 878 -34.00 -11.99 22.34
CA HIS A 878 -34.72 -10.83 21.83
C HIS A 878 -34.16 -9.53 22.44
N MET A 879 -33.85 -9.51 23.73
CA MET A 879 -33.18 -8.37 24.38
C MET A 879 -31.79 -8.11 23.80
N ILE A 880 -30.98 -9.16 23.55
CA ILE A 880 -29.66 -9.05 22.92
C ILE A 880 -29.78 -8.38 21.55
N ARG A 881 -30.69 -8.88 20.70
CA ARG A 881 -30.88 -8.33 19.34
C ARG A 881 -31.41 -6.91 19.35
N ALA A 882 -32.33 -6.58 20.27
CA ALA A 882 -32.81 -5.22 20.47
C ALA A 882 -31.66 -4.29 20.89
N ALA A 883 -30.86 -4.66 21.89
CA ALA A 883 -29.73 -3.87 22.37
C ALA A 883 -28.68 -3.64 21.26
N LEU A 884 -28.31 -4.68 20.51
CA LEU A 884 -27.38 -4.55 19.38
C LEU A 884 -27.93 -3.62 18.30
N ALA A 885 -29.18 -3.81 17.87
CA ALA A 885 -29.80 -3.00 16.83
C ALA A 885 -29.89 -1.52 17.23
N THR A 886 -30.29 -1.27 18.47
CA THR A 886 -30.54 0.06 19.01
C THR A 886 -29.26 0.84 19.34
N THR A 887 -28.12 0.18 19.50
CA THR A 887 -26.86 0.84 19.90
C THR A 887 -25.78 0.84 18.80
N LEU A 888 -25.84 -0.06 17.82
CA LEU A 888 -24.90 -0.11 16.70
C LEU A 888 -25.37 0.65 15.46
N SER A 889 -26.66 0.99 15.34
CA SER A 889 -27.17 1.78 14.23
C SER A 889 -28.12 2.89 14.66
N GLY A 890 -28.08 4.02 13.94
CA GLY A 890 -29.09 5.07 14.03
C GLY A 890 -30.47 4.62 13.51
N LEU A 891 -30.52 3.60 12.66
CA LEU A 891 -31.77 3.09 12.08
C LEU A 891 -31.99 1.65 12.54
N TRP A 892 -33.12 1.41 13.20
CA TRP A 892 -33.53 0.07 13.59
C TRP A 892 -35.03 -0.10 13.42
N GLY A 893 -35.48 -1.35 13.31
CA GLY A 893 -36.90 -1.63 13.24
C GLY A 893 -37.24 -3.04 13.69
N MET A 894 -38.53 -3.29 13.89
CA MET A 894 -39.05 -4.61 14.18
C MET A 894 -40.42 -4.81 13.55
N TYR A 895 -40.71 -6.06 13.24
CA TYR A 895 -42.03 -6.54 12.87
C TYR A 895 -42.79 -7.04 14.11
N GLN A 896 -44.06 -6.62 14.20
CA GLN A 896 -44.99 -6.94 15.28
C GLN A 896 -44.92 -8.41 15.69
N GLY A 897 -44.80 -8.64 16.99
CA GLY A 897 -44.60 -9.95 17.60
C GLY A 897 -43.19 -10.13 18.18
N PHE A 898 -42.20 -9.36 17.71
CA PHE A 898 -40.86 -9.35 18.29
C PHE A 898 -40.87 -8.95 19.76
N GLU A 899 -41.65 -7.92 20.11
CA GLU A 899 -41.81 -7.44 21.48
C GLU A 899 -42.42 -8.50 22.40
N LEU A 900 -43.20 -9.43 21.84
CA LEU A 900 -43.81 -10.57 22.53
C LEU A 900 -42.89 -11.80 22.56
N CYS A 901 -41.67 -11.68 22.03
CA CYS A 901 -40.71 -12.77 21.87
C CYS A 901 -41.21 -13.93 20.99
N GLU A 902 -42.08 -13.64 20.01
CA GLU A 902 -42.54 -14.64 19.04
C GLU A 902 -41.39 -15.03 18.11
N ALA A 903 -41.05 -16.32 18.10
CA ALA A 903 -40.00 -16.87 17.25
C ALA A 903 -40.31 -18.29 16.75
N THR A 904 -41.56 -18.75 16.83
CA THR A 904 -41.93 -20.10 16.38
C THR A 904 -41.72 -20.23 14.87
N PRO A 905 -40.79 -21.10 14.40
CA PRO A 905 -40.49 -21.20 12.99
C PRO A 905 -41.38 -22.21 12.28
N LEU A 906 -41.58 -22.00 10.98
CA LEU A 906 -41.89 -23.11 10.09
C LEU A 906 -40.67 -24.05 10.09
N PRO A 907 -40.80 -25.35 10.41
CA PRO A 907 -39.65 -26.20 10.70
C PRO A 907 -38.55 -26.18 9.64
N GLY A 908 -37.31 -25.94 10.05
CA GLY A 908 -36.13 -25.89 9.19
C GLY A 908 -36.02 -24.65 8.30
N LYS A 909 -36.84 -23.61 8.53
CA LYS A 909 -36.84 -22.37 7.75
C LYS A 909 -36.71 -21.15 8.65
N GLU A 910 -36.33 -20.03 8.05
CA GLU A 910 -36.40 -18.70 8.66
C GLU A 910 -37.77 -18.03 8.47
N GLU A 911 -38.81 -18.78 8.06
CA GLU A 911 -40.18 -18.25 7.99
C GLU A 911 -40.89 -18.49 9.33
N TYR A 912 -41.75 -17.56 9.74
CA TYR A 912 -42.66 -17.77 10.87
C TYR A 912 -43.67 -18.88 10.57
N LEU A 913 -43.99 -19.71 11.58
CA LEU A 913 -45.18 -20.55 11.54
C LEU A 913 -46.43 -19.66 11.56
N ASP A 914 -47.47 -20.05 10.82
CA ASP A 914 -48.72 -19.32 10.70
C ASP A 914 -48.48 -17.85 10.29
N SER A 915 -47.58 -17.68 9.32
CA SER A 915 -47.10 -16.37 8.87
C SER A 915 -48.26 -15.44 8.50
N GLU A 916 -48.25 -14.25 9.11
CA GLU A 916 -49.23 -13.18 8.88
C GLU A 916 -49.27 -12.71 7.42
N LYS A 917 -48.24 -13.03 6.62
CA LYS A 917 -48.25 -12.83 5.17
C LYS A 917 -49.38 -13.55 4.46
N TYR A 918 -49.88 -14.67 4.99
CA TYR A 918 -50.89 -15.51 4.30
C TYR A 918 -52.20 -15.68 5.08
N GLN A 919 -52.29 -15.12 6.28
CA GLN A 919 -53.49 -15.23 7.13
C GLN A 919 -53.63 -14.02 8.05
N LEU A 920 -54.85 -13.83 8.57
CA LEU A 920 -55.07 -12.90 9.67
C LEU A 920 -54.48 -13.47 10.95
N ARG A 921 -53.92 -12.59 11.79
CA ARG A 921 -53.36 -12.94 13.09
C ARG A 921 -53.89 -11.97 14.15
N VAL A 922 -54.07 -12.46 15.37
CA VAL A 922 -54.46 -11.61 16.51
C VAL A 922 -53.29 -11.56 17.48
N TRP A 923 -52.86 -10.34 17.79
CA TRP A 923 -51.74 -10.09 18.69
C TRP A 923 -52.25 -9.54 20.03
N PRO A 924 -51.86 -10.12 21.17
CA PRO A 924 -52.14 -9.52 22.46
C PRO A 924 -51.32 -8.22 22.62
N GLU A 925 -51.83 -7.27 23.38
CA GLU A 925 -51.10 -6.01 23.62
C GLU A 925 -49.85 -6.19 24.50
N ARG A 926 -49.92 -7.12 25.47
CA ARG A 926 -48.84 -7.51 26.37
C ARG A 926 -48.86 -9.02 26.56
N ALA A 927 -47.71 -9.60 26.89
CA ALA A 927 -47.58 -11.01 27.23
C ALA A 927 -46.61 -11.18 28.42
N SER A 928 -46.80 -12.25 29.20
CA SER A 928 -45.86 -12.56 30.28
C SER A 928 -44.46 -12.79 29.70
N GLY A 929 -43.48 -12.00 30.14
CA GLY A 929 -42.11 -12.08 29.65
C GLY A 929 -41.84 -11.33 28.35
N ASP A 930 -42.74 -10.44 27.92
CA ASP A 930 -42.47 -9.50 26.84
C ASP A 930 -41.28 -8.56 27.16
N ILE A 931 -40.85 -7.80 26.15
CA ILE A 931 -39.72 -6.88 26.22
C ILE A 931 -40.10 -5.44 25.83
N VAL A 932 -41.39 -5.10 25.97
CA VAL A 932 -41.95 -3.79 25.60
C VAL A 932 -41.29 -2.66 26.39
N GLU A 933 -41.02 -2.87 27.67
CA GLU A 933 -40.40 -1.88 28.56
C GLU A 933 -38.93 -1.64 28.18
N GLU A 934 -38.19 -2.70 27.86
CA GLU A 934 -36.81 -2.60 27.41
C GLU A 934 -36.69 -1.86 26.08
N ILE A 935 -37.56 -2.17 25.12
CA ILE A 935 -37.64 -1.47 23.84
C ILE A 935 -37.92 0.01 24.06
N THR A 936 -38.90 0.32 24.91
CA THR A 936 -39.25 1.70 25.28
C THR A 936 -38.05 2.44 25.85
N ARG A 937 -37.32 1.80 26.78
CA ARG A 937 -36.13 2.36 27.41
C ARG A 937 -34.98 2.56 26.42
N LEU A 938 -34.73 1.60 25.53
CA LEU A 938 -33.69 1.70 24.50
C LEU A 938 -33.98 2.85 23.52
N ASN A 939 -35.23 3.00 23.07
CA ASN A 939 -35.65 4.11 22.22
C ASN A 939 -35.51 5.47 22.93
N LEU A 940 -35.85 5.55 24.22
CA LEU A 940 -35.61 6.76 25.02
C LEU A 940 -34.12 7.10 25.10
N LEU A 941 -33.26 6.12 25.37
CA LEU A 941 -31.81 6.32 25.45
C LEU A 941 -31.24 6.80 24.11
N ARG A 942 -31.64 6.18 22.99
CA ARG A 942 -31.25 6.62 21.64
C ARG A 942 -31.60 8.09 21.39
N ARG A 943 -32.78 8.54 21.83
CA ARG A 943 -33.22 9.93 21.68
C ARG A 943 -32.40 10.89 22.55
N GLN A 944 -32.01 10.48 23.76
CA GLN A 944 -31.26 11.30 24.71
C GLN A 944 -29.74 11.36 24.44
N HIS A 945 -29.21 10.37 23.71
CA HIS A 945 -27.77 10.20 23.47
C HIS A 945 -27.46 10.26 21.97
N PRO A 946 -27.06 11.43 21.42
CA PRO A 946 -26.69 11.60 20.01
C PRO A 946 -25.66 10.60 19.49
N GLU A 947 -24.77 10.11 20.36
CA GLU A 947 -23.77 9.09 20.04
C GLU A 947 -24.40 7.77 19.55
N LEU A 948 -25.64 7.46 19.96
CA LEU A 948 -26.38 6.25 19.56
C LEU A 948 -27.22 6.44 18.29
N GLN A 949 -27.17 7.62 17.67
CA GLN A 949 -28.04 7.98 16.54
C GLN A 949 -27.41 7.71 15.17
N SER A 950 -26.24 7.08 15.15
CA SER A 950 -25.49 6.71 13.95
C SER A 950 -24.80 5.37 14.14
N HIS A 951 -24.43 4.70 13.05
CA HIS A 951 -23.47 3.59 13.07
C HIS A 951 -22.02 4.10 13.02
N LEU A 952 -21.81 5.28 12.42
CA LEU A 952 -20.54 5.99 12.43
C LEU A 952 -20.15 6.35 13.87
N GLY A 953 -18.85 6.58 14.09
CA GLY A 953 -18.31 6.85 15.43
C GLY A 953 -18.47 5.66 16.38
N THR A 954 -18.36 4.44 15.85
CA THR A 954 -18.27 3.20 16.63
C THR A 954 -16.83 2.71 16.64
N ARG A 955 -16.28 2.41 17.82
CA ARG A 955 -14.96 1.81 18.00
C ARG A 955 -15.05 0.62 18.94
N PHE A 956 -14.56 -0.54 18.51
CA PHE A 956 -14.54 -1.73 19.36
C PHE A 956 -13.35 -1.72 20.31
N TYR A 957 -13.56 -2.25 21.51
CA TYR A 957 -12.54 -2.34 22.56
C TYR A 957 -12.44 -3.76 23.08
N VAL A 958 -11.39 -4.01 23.87
CA VAL A 958 -11.11 -5.33 24.42
C VAL A 958 -12.07 -5.63 25.58
N ALA A 959 -12.84 -6.70 25.40
CA ALA A 959 -13.44 -7.47 26.47
C ALA A 959 -12.85 -8.88 26.42
N HIS A 960 -12.22 -9.32 27.51
CA HIS A 960 -11.62 -10.66 27.67
C HIS A 960 -12.70 -11.74 27.90
N ASN A 961 -13.63 -11.84 26.95
CA ASN A 961 -14.63 -12.88 26.82
C ASN A 961 -15.15 -12.83 25.37
N GLU A 962 -15.15 -13.96 24.67
CA GLU A 962 -15.62 -14.05 23.28
C GLU A 962 -17.14 -13.91 23.13
N GLN A 963 -17.89 -14.14 24.22
CA GLN A 963 -19.33 -13.93 24.28
C GLN A 963 -19.71 -12.49 24.66
N VAL A 964 -18.76 -11.58 24.89
CA VAL A 964 -19.06 -10.18 25.21
C VAL A 964 -18.53 -9.26 24.12
N LEU A 965 -19.46 -8.61 23.41
CA LEU A 965 -19.16 -7.52 22.48
C LEU A 965 -19.08 -6.21 23.26
N TYR A 966 -18.01 -5.44 23.08
CA TYR A 966 -17.76 -4.21 23.82
C TYR A 966 -17.22 -3.11 22.90
N PHE A 967 -17.86 -1.93 22.93
CA PHE A 967 -17.57 -0.83 22.03
C PHE A 967 -17.93 0.54 22.62
N GLY A 968 -17.27 1.57 22.09
CA GLY A 968 -17.58 2.97 22.30
C GLY A 968 -18.36 3.58 21.16
N LYS A 969 -19.18 4.57 21.52
CA LYS A 969 -19.99 5.41 20.64
C LYS A 969 -19.69 6.88 20.91
N PHE A 970 -19.35 7.61 19.86
CA PHE A 970 -19.06 9.04 19.87
C PHE A 970 -19.52 9.67 18.54
N LEU A 971 -19.64 11.00 18.49
CA LEU A 971 -20.12 11.68 17.28
C LEU A 971 -19.08 11.70 16.16
N ASP A 972 -17.90 12.23 16.49
CA ASP A 972 -16.73 12.29 15.62
C ASP A 972 -15.46 12.48 16.47
N GLU A 973 -14.28 12.31 15.86
CA GLU A 973 -12.98 12.45 16.54
C GLU A 973 -12.78 13.83 17.17
N ALA A 974 -13.24 14.89 16.50
CA ALA A 974 -13.08 16.26 17.00
C ALA A 974 -13.98 16.54 18.21
N HIS A 975 -15.13 15.88 18.30
CA HIS A 975 -16.04 15.92 19.43
C HIS A 975 -15.50 15.08 20.59
N LEU A 976 -14.96 13.89 20.31
CA LEU A 976 -14.34 13.04 21.31
C LEU A 976 -13.15 13.74 21.98
N ALA A 977 -12.24 14.32 21.18
CA ALA A 977 -11.06 15.01 21.69
C ALA A 977 -11.41 16.25 22.55
N ARG A 978 -12.41 17.04 22.14
CA ARG A 978 -12.84 18.25 22.88
C ARG A 978 -13.69 17.92 24.10
N GLY A 979 -14.67 17.04 23.93
CA GLY A 979 -15.65 16.69 24.96
C GLY A 979 -15.11 15.71 25.99
N ARG A 980 -14.07 14.94 25.63
CA ARG A 980 -13.47 13.89 26.46
C ARG A 980 -14.54 13.01 27.11
N SER A 981 -15.52 12.59 26.30
CA SER A 981 -16.67 11.80 26.71
C SER A 981 -17.10 10.87 25.58
N LEU A 982 -17.55 9.66 25.95
CA LEU A 982 -18.19 8.72 25.04
C LEU A 982 -19.19 7.83 25.78
N VAL A 983 -20.05 7.15 25.02
CA VAL A 983 -20.93 6.09 25.52
C VAL A 983 -20.26 4.74 25.29
N LEU A 984 -20.11 3.94 26.33
CA LEU A 984 -19.66 2.56 26.28
C LEU A 984 -20.84 1.62 26.33
N VAL A 985 -20.80 0.56 25.53
CA VAL A 985 -21.83 -0.47 25.47
C VAL A 985 -21.16 -1.85 25.55
N ALA A 986 -21.64 -2.70 26.45
CA ALA A 986 -21.27 -4.11 26.52
C ALA A 986 -22.51 -4.97 26.34
N VAL A 987 -22.45 -5.99 25.49
CA VAL A 987 -23.56 -6.92 25.21
C VAL A 987 -23.06 -8.36 25.27
N SER A 988 -23.72 -9.19 26.06
CA SER A 988 -23.58 -10.65 26.04
C SER A 988 -24.25 -11.20 24.78
N LEU A 989 -23.55 -12.05 24.05
CA LEU A 989 -24.05 -12.77 22.89
C LEU A 989 -24.56 -14.17 23.25
N ASP A 990 -24.36 -14.60 24.49
CA ASP A 990 -24.92 -15.84 25.05
C ASP A 990 -26.29 -15.53 25.68
N PRO A 991 -27.39 -16.08 25.15
CA PRO A 991 -28.72 -15.85 25.69
C PRO A 991 -29.04 -16.74 26.91
N HIS A 992 -28.21 -17.73 27.23
CA HIS A 992 -28.53 -18.78 28.20
C HIS A 992 -27.79 -18.64 29.53
N ALA A 993 -26.51 -18.23 29.50
CA ALA A 993 -25.68 -18.14 30.70
C ALA A 993 -25.24 -16.71 31.02
N ALA A 994 -25.02 -16.44 32.30
CA ALA A 994 -24.39 -15.20 32.74
C ALA A 994 -22.92 -15.15 32.29
N GLN A 995 -22.51 -14.02 31.73
CA GLN A 995 -21.16 -13.82 31.20
C GLN A 995 -20.40 -12.82 32.07
N ASN A 996 -19.18 -13.19 32.45
CA ASN A 996 -18.23 -12.29 33.13
C ASN A 996 -17.15 -11.89 32.14
N ALA A 997 -16.73 -10.63 32.16
CA ALA A 997 -15.64 -10.14 31.32
C ALA A 997 -14.78 -9.13 32.07
N GLN A 998 -13.49 -9.19 31.81
CA GLN A 998 -12.57 -8.09 32.11
C GLN A 998 -12.56 -7.16 30.89
N ILE A 999 -12.81 -5.87 31.10
CA ILE A 999 -12.86 -4.85 30.04
C ILE A 999 -11.78 -3.79 30.25
N GLU A 1000 -11.34 -3.18 29.14
CA GLU A 1000 -10.51 -1.99 29.17
C GLU A 1000 -11.36 -0.72 29.04
N VAL A 1001 -11.25 0.19 30.00
CA VAL A 1001 -11.76 1.56 29.90
C VAL A 1001 -10.82 2.31 28.95
N PRO A 1002 -11.32 2.91 27.85
CA PRO A 1002 -10.48 3.51 26.83
C PRO A 1002 -9.95 4.89 27.25
N LEU A 1003 -9.11 4.92 28.29
CA LEU A 1003 -8.56 6.15 28.88
C LEU A 1003 -7.73 6.97 27.87
N TRP A 1004 -7.07 6.30 26.92
CA TRP A 1004 -6.28 6.95 25.87
C TRP A 1004 -7.13 7.81 24.93
N GLU A 1005 -8.39 7.43 24.66
CA GLU A 1005 -9.34 8.22 23.87
C GLU A 1005 -9.69 9.54 24.56
N LEU A 1006 -9.61 9.54 25.88
CA LEU A 1006 -9.82 10.72 26.71
C LEU A 1006 -8.52 11.48 26.96
N GLY A 1007 -7.38 11.07 26.39
CA GLY A 1007 -6.07 11.66 26.67
C GLY A 1007 -5.67 11.51 28.15
N LEU A 1008 -6.01 10.39 28.78
CA LEU A 1008 -5.70 10.08 30.17
C LEU A 1008 -4.70 8.91 30.27
N PRO A 1009 -3.82 8.89 31.30
CA PRO A 1009 -2.93 7.76 31.55
C PRO A 1009 -3.69 6.55 32.12
N ASP A 1010 -3.12 5.35 32.02
CA ASP A 1010 -3.76 4.06 32.38
C ASP A 1010 -4.21 3.93 33.85
N HIS A 1011 -3.68 4.75 34.76
CA HIS A 1011 -4.04 4.77 36.18
C HIS A 1011 -5.06 5.87 36.52
N ALA A 1012 -5.54 6.63 35.54
CA ALA A 1012 -6.50 7.70 35.75
C ALA A 1012 -7.86 7.18 36.22
N SER A 1013 -8.69 8.12 36.68
CA SER A 1013 -10.08 7.86 37.05
C SER A 1013 -11.02 8.55 36.07
N VAL A 1014 -12.19 7.96 35.86
CA VAL A 1014 -13.25 8.53 35.02
C VAL A 1014 -14.58 8.54 35.77
N ALA A 1015 -15.34 9.61 35.57
CA ALA A 1015 -16.73 9.70 35.96
C ALA A 1015 -17.56 8.80 35.05
N VAL A 1016 -18.39 7.94 35.64
CA VAL A 1016 -19.24 6.97 34.93
C VAL A 1016 -20.68 7.19 35.35
N ARG A 1017 -21.57 7.27 34.35
CA ARG A 1017 -23.02 7.21 34.57
C ARG A 1017 -23.56 5.94 33.92
N ASP A 1018 -24.19 5.07 34.71
CA ASP A 1018 -24.99 3.98 34.17
C ASP A 1018 -26.22 4.58 33.48
N LEU A 1019 -26.36 4.37 32.19
CA LEU A 1019 -27.44 4.95 31.40
C LEU A 1019 -28.76 4.18 31.59
N TRP A 1020 -28.69 2.91 31.96
CA TRP A 1020 -29.88 2.10 32.18
C TRP A 1020 -30.54 2.46 33.52
N ASP A 1021 -29.79 2.30 34.62
CA ASP A 1021 -30.27 2.50 35.98
C ASP A 1021 -30.15 3.97 36.45
N GLY A 1022 -29.32 4.78 35.80
CA GLY A 1022 -29.21 6.22 36.03
C GLY A 1022 -28.29 6.66 37.17
N HIS A 1023 -27.57 5.73 37.80
CA HIS A 1023 -26.67 6.04 38.92
C HIS A 1023 -25.27 6.44 38.44
N ASP A 1024 -24.63 7.32 39.20
CA ASP A 1024 -23.27 7.81 38.92
C ASP A 1024 -22.25 7.15 39.86
N PHE A 1025 -21.08 6.82 39.34
CA PHE A 1025 -19.95 6.24 40.10
C PHE A 1025 -18.61 6.55 39.40
N THR A 1026 -17.51 6.08 39.98
CA THR A 1026 -16.16 6.30 39.45
C THR A 1026 -15.49 4.95 39.13
N TRP A 1027 -14.89 4.85 37.95
CA TRP A 1027 -13.93 3.78 37.66
C TRP A 1027 -12.51 4.29 37.83
N HIS A 1028 -11.68 3.46 38.46
CA HIS A 1028 -10.27 3.74 38.72
C HIS A 1028 -9.39 2.77 37.94
N GLY A 1029 -8.46 3.30 37.17
CA GLY A 1029 -7.57 2.51 36.32
C GLY A 1029 -8.25 1.97 35.06
N LYS A 1030 -7.41 1.50 34.15
CA LYS A 1030 -7.79 1.00 32.82
C LYS A 1030 -8.64 -0.26 32.86
N THR A 1031 -8.51 -1.12 33.88
CA THR A 1031 -9.12 -2.46 33.85
C THR A 1031 -10.30 -2.57 34.82
N GLN A 1032 -11.45 -3.02 34.32
CA GLN A 1032 -12.67 -3.24 35.12
C GLN A 1032 -13.23 -4.64 34.91
N HIS A 1033 -13.98 -5.16 35.89
CA HIS A 1033 -14.69 -6.44 35.76
C HIS A 1033 -16.19 -6.19 35.73
N ILE A 1034 -16.86 -6.80 34.75
CA ILE A 1034 -18.31 -6.71 34.57
C ILE A 1034 -18.93 -8.10 34.54
N ARG A 1035 -20.22 -8.14 34.87
CA ARG A 1035 -21.09 -9.32 34.75
C ARG A 1035 -22.38 -8.93 34.04
N LEU A 1036 -22.78 -9.72 33.07
CA LEU A 1036 -24.03 -9.57 32.30
C LEU A 1036 -24.87 -10.84 32.51
N ASP A 1037 -26.04 -10.71 33.11
CA ASP A 1037 -26.96 -11.84 33.36
C ASP A 1037 -28.01 -11.95 32.24
N PRO A 1038 -28.56 -13.15 31.93
CA PRO A 1038 -29.53 -13.31 30.84
C PRO A 1038 -30.84 -12.50 31.02
N SER A 1039 -31.16 -12.08 32.24
CA SER A 1039 -32.29 -11.17 32.51
C SER A 1039 -32.03 -9.73 32.04
N ARG A 1040 -30.75 -9.34 31.90
CA ARG A 1040 -30.27 -8.07 31.34
C ARG A 1040 -28.91 -8.29 30.67
N PRO A 1041 -28.89 -8.77 29.41
CA PRO A 1041 -27.67 -9.24 28.76
C PRO A 1041 -26.83 -8.09 28.18
N PHE A 1042 -26.97 -6.86 28.69
CA PHE A 1042 -26.22 -5.70 28.22
C PHE A 1042 -26.10 -4.63 29.30
N SER A 1043 -25.12 -3.74 29.14
CA SER A 1043 -24.91 -2.56 29.97
C SER A 1043 -24.46 -1.37 29.13
N LEU A 1044 -24.91 -0.18 29.50
CA LEU A 1044 -24.59 1.08 28.82
C LEU A 1044 -24.09 2.10 29.83
N TRP A 1045 -22.96 2.72 29.56
CA TRP A 1045 -22.37 3.74 30.42
C TRP A 1045 -21.98 4.97 29.61
N ARG A 1046 -22.10 6.16 30.20
CA ARG A 1046 -21.38 7.34 29.69
C ARG A 1046 -20.15 7.56 30.57
N ILE A 1047 -18.99 7.66 29.94
CA ILE A 1047 -17.74 8.01 30.62
C ILE A 1047 -17.27 9.40 30.25
N ARG A 1048 -16.62 10.08 31.19
CA ARG A 1048 -16.06 11.43 31.05
C ARG A 1048 -14.72 11.55 31.78
N ALA A 1049 -13.81 12.34 31.21
CA ALA A 1049 -12.60 12.73 31.92
C ALA A 1049 -12.94 13.61 33.14
N GLY A 1050 -12.43 13.26 34.32
CA GLY A 1050 -12.68 13.95 35.59
C GLY A 1050 -13.39 13.08 36.64
N VAL A 1051 -13.66 13.66 37.80
CA VAL A 1051 -14.42 13.04 38.92
C VAL A 1051 -15.88 13.51 38.81
N PRO A 1052 -16.90 12.68 39.14
CA PRO A 1052 -18.30 13.11 39.14
C PRO A 1052 -18.48 14.38 40.00
N ALA A 1053 -19.30 15.32 39.54
CA ALA A 1053 -19.62 16.57 40.24
C ALA A 1053 -20.54 16.34 41.44
#